data_AF-A0A9D6IVK0-F1
#
_entry.id   AF-A0A9D6IVK0-F1
#
_cell.length_a   1.000
_cell.length_b   1.000
_cell.length_c   1.000
_cell.angle_alpha   90.00
_cell.angle_beta   90.00
_cell.angle_gamma   90.00
#
_symmetry.space_group_name_H-M   'P 1'
#
loop_
_entity.id
_entity.type
_entity.pdbx_description
1 polymer ?
#
loop_
_entity_poly.entity_id
_entity_poly.type
_entity_poly.pdbx_seq_one_letter_code
_entity_poly.pdbx_strand_id
1 'polypeptide(L)'
;MKVRMEIDYDFDASLRLSDVLEDFFFSPSTGLYVFRHPPFVDARLLKAADDLGIAAKASPEKWLVNVTLADALRILRRLGSTAMSLPQYFAVRRDAIRLGDRDMLASLESDRFIEMLATVFVRDRAMIHHPAVEGRLAFSGTEIPVRTPEGRYGWIHPDDIDPATGLPAKVVKTRNVEDDTIKYWDTHTEIGREGTLMTVRGFVTSVGKISLDLGFPADAISPKLTLRECRASRPEGVLDERVLAEAKEVLAKYYADRSICDRLPDWHRDLLAFLRRHRATLLAAGDVAAEVLKEDVRDALGILWTVARPDELARAAREFSGVTEVTDSSFRVFLAGRREELRRAVREHASVVFVMGHDNPDTDTVVSSMVEAYRQHLLRGGESVFVPVVPGGRMPDEIAELIGPEFSAMLVFTDEADYAAASRPEWIMVDHNVGREQPDTRAIIDHHFPSDVCLRQQIPRRILFAGSTCALVAQRFYGLGVEIPPEMARILHGATLMDTENRFPGKMTPLDARIMDRLRDASGVRDESGFYRRLMRKLIACTDADRLFIRDYKEDWSFFGFAVAKSIRILDPQHAAIVARLCELAQENNRKTNLPLTLLKVVDYDDDAETIRRERMYPVFAPDAAPEFRSAVRGAIVTIIRHESPKDVRIDTTADAIEYWGVGTQLSRKKLAPVIDPVVTAFNRYFYSPSAGFHFKRDFLRADDRVREVARRHGVRLHVDPDGVVVGNPAELKFLLQELGFECASAAEYFKAYFDAVRASDEQMVASLTSPKYLETLDVVVEEKRVLVEHPRIVQAKDGYSYEGGRRREVRVPVGEPGLIDPRKVDPETGLPTVVEDPRQYGTGLWRYWSPDSDRAWALRSTIFAYDIPSLDLKFGFSETLPRLTIRPCVRTVKHPRVSVTEKEGKILVEVAD
;
A
#
# COMPACT_ATOMS: atom_id res chain seq x y z
N MET A 1 -19.66 -3.47 -20.29
CA MET A 1 -19.45 -3.01 -18.89
C MET A 1 -19.83 -1.53 -18.82
N LYS A 2 -20.85 -1.15 -18.03
CA LYS A 2 -21.16 0.28 -17.77
C LYS A 2 -20.35 0.72 -16.55
N VAL A 3 -19.22 1.40 -16.78
CA VAL A 3 -18.45 1.99 -15.68
C VAL A 3 -19.02 3.39 -15.43
N ARG A 4 -19.77 3.54 -14.35
CA ARG A 4 -20.08 4.86 -13.78
C ARG A 4 -19.08 5.10 -12.67
N MET A 5 -17.97 5.76 -12.98
CA MET A 5 -17.08 6.34 -11.96
C MET A 5 -17.60 7.75 -11.69
N GLU A 6 -18.44 7.91 -10.67
CA GLU A 6 -18.50 9.17 -9.94
C GLU A 6 -17.33 9.12 -8.97
N ILE A 7 -16.23 9.80 -9.30
CA ILE A 7 -15.16 10.05 -8.33
C ILE A 7 -15.75 11.09 -7.38
N ASP A 8 -16.20 10.64 -6.22
CA ASP A 8 -16.53 11.52 -5.10
C ASP A 8 -15.20 12.12 -4.62
N TYR A 9 -14.95 13.38 -4.97
CA TYR A 9 -13.70 14.06 -4.66
C TYR A 9 -13.62 14.48 -3.18
N ASP A 10 -14.67 14.29 -2.40
CA ASP A 10 -14.71 14.60 -0.97
C ASP A 10 -14.31 13.37 -0.13
N PHE A 11 -13.00 13.19 0.11
CA PHE A 11 -12.49 12.14 0.98
C PHE A 11 -11.77 12.71 2.21
N ASP A 12 -11.89 11.99 3.33
CA ASP A 12 -11.07 12.16 4.53
C ASP A 12 -10.54 10.78 4.93
N ALA A 13 -9.22 10.62 4.82
CA ALA A 13 -8.50 9.40 5.17
C ALA A 13 -7.54 9.60 6.35
N SER A 14 -7.76 10.68 7.11
CA SER A 14 -7.03 10.96 8.35
C SER A 14 -7.27 9.82 9.35
N LEU A 15 -6.25 9.45 10.12
CA LEU A 15 -6.43 8.55 11.27
C LEU A 15 -7.03 9.39 12.39
N ARG A 16 -8.35 9.31 12.54
CA ARG A 16 -9.06 9.98 13.62
C ARG A 16 -8.97 9.14 14.89
N LEU A 17 -9.05 9.78 16.05
CA LEU A 17 -9.04 9.07 17.34
C LEU A 17 -10.10 7.96 17.46
N SER A 18 -11.25 8.10 16.77
CA SER A 18 -12.29 7.07 16.72
C SER A 18 -11.83 5.76 16.08
N ASP A 19 -10.83 5.84 15.21
CA ASP A 19 -10.36 4.75 14.35
C ASP A 19 -9.01 4.20 14.82
N VAL A 20 -8.42 4.82 15.87
CA VAL A 20 -7.26 4.27 16.55
C VAL A 20 -7.70 3.06 17.34
N LEU A 21 -7.10 1.92 17.01
CA LEU A 21 -7.32 0.68 17.74
C LEU A 21 -6.73 0.83 19.15
N GLU A 22 -7.51 0.48 20.17
CA GLU A 22 -7.02 0.52 21.54
C GLU A 22 -5.82 -0.41 21.68
N ASP A 23 -4.72 0.10 22.20
CA ASP A 23 -3.46 -0.64 22.14
C ASP A 23 -3.53 -2.02 22.83
N PHE A 24 -4.26 -2.17 23.92
CA PHE A 24 -4.29 -3.42 24.70
C PHE A 24 -5.69 -3.99 24.91
N PHE A 25 -5.81 -5.31 24.75
CA PHE A 25 -6.94 -6.12 25.19
C PHE A 25 -6.60 -6.80 26.52
N PHE A 26 -7.38 -6.59 27.57
CA PHE A 26 -7.23 -7.34 28.82
C PHE A 26 -7.97 -8.68 28.72
N SER A 27 -7.24 -9.77 28.96
CA SER A 27 -7.77 -11.13 28.93
C SER A 27 -7.98 -11.64 30.36
N PRO A 28 -9.22 -11.72 30.87
CA PRO A 28 -9.50 -12.13 32.25
C PRO A 28 -8.99 -13.53 32.58
N SER A 29 -8.97 -14.44 31.61
CA SER A 29 -8.57 -15.84 31.81
C SER A 29 -7.05 -16.00 31.94
N THR A 30 -6.27 -15.07 31.40
CA THR A 30 -4.79 -15.11 31.46
C THR A 30 -4.21 -14.06 32.39
N GLY A 31 -4.98 -13.03 32.76
CA GLY A 31 -4.50 -11.87 33.51
C GLY A 31 -3.55 -10.98 32.71
N LEU A 32 -3.48 -11.14 31.38
CA LEU A 32 -2.56 -10.41 30.52
C LEU A 32 -3.25 -9.24 29.82
N TYR A 33 -2.53 -8.13 29.71
CA TYR A 33 -2.78 -7.08 28.73
C TYR A 33 -2.07 -7.46 27.44
N VAL A 34 -2.84 -7.79 26.41
CA VAL A 34 -2.36 -8.31 25.13
C VAL A 34 -2.46 -7.21 24.08
N PHE A 35 -1.33 -6.87 23.44
CA PHE A 35 -1.30 -5.80 22.45
C PHE A 35 -2.14 -6.16 21.22
N ARG A 36 -3.00 -5.27 20.71
CA ARG A 36 -3.86 -5.55 19.55
C ARG A 36 -3.10 -5.64 18.24
N HIS A 37 -1.86 -5.21 18.20
CA HIS A 37 -1.01 -5.30 17.01
C HIS A 37 0.25 -6.11 17.29
N PRO A 38 0.99 -6.50 16.25
CA PRO A 38 2.40 -6.81 16.41
C PRO A 38 3.19 -5.60 16.99
N PRO A 39 4.33 -5.83 17.68
CA PRO A 39 5.16 -4.76 18.22
C PRO A 39 5.55 -3.75 17.14
N PHE A 40 5.28 -2.46 17.38
CA PHE A 40 5.75 -1.39 16.53
C PHE A 40 7.25 -1.16 16.72
N VAL A 41 7.96 -0.97 15.62
CA VAL A 41 9.36 -0.51 15.62
C VAL A 41 9.34 0.99 15.96
N ASP A 42 9.33 1.25 17.27
CA ASP A 42 9.43 2.58 17.87
C ASP A 42 10.82 2.79 18.51
N ALA A 43 11.08 3.99 19.02
CA ALA A 43 12.36 4.31 19.67
C ALA A 43 12.69 3.39 20.88
N ARG A 44 11.69 2.88 21.60
CA ARG A 44 11.89 1.99 22.75
C ARG A 44 12.33 0.61 22.26
N LEU A 45 11.67 0.08 21.23
CA LEU A 45 12.01 -1.21 20.62
C LEU A 45 13.38 -1.15 19.97
N LEU A 46 13.69 -0.09 19.21
CA LEU A 46 15.00 0.12 18.60
C LEU A 46 16.09 0.16 19.67
N LYS A 47 15.91 0.94 20.74
CA LYS A 47 16.84 0.96 21.86
C LYS A 47 17.02 -0.41 22.51
N ALA A 48 15.93 -1.14 22.73
CA ALA A 48 15.98 -2.48 23.30
C ALA A 48 16.75 -3.47 22.39
N ALA A 49 16.55 -3.37 21.07
CA ALA A 49 17.26 -4.17 20.09
C ALA A 49 18.75 -3.81 20.01
N ASP A 50 19.09 -2.52 20.02
CA ASP A 50 20.48 -2.03 20.00
C ASP A 50 21.25 -2.43 21.27
N ASP A 51 20.63 -2.31 22.45
CA ASP A 51 21.18 -2.78 23.73
C ASP A 51 21.51 -4.31 23.69
N LEU A 52 20.83 -5.06 22.82
CA LEU A 52 21.00 -6.51 22.64
C LEU A 52 21.87 -6.87 21.43
N GLY A 53 22.29 -5.91 20.61
CA GLY A 53 23.01 -6.14 19.36
C GLY A 53 22.15 -6.78 18.25
N ILE A 54 20.83 -6.57 18.27
CA ILE A 54 19.88 -7.14 17.32
C ILE A 54 19.49 -6.08 16.27
N ALA A 55 19.58 -6.42 14.99
CA ALA A 55 19.11 -5.55 13.92
C ALA A 55 17.59 -5.68 13.73
N ALA A 56 16.81 -4.79 14.36
CA ALA A 56 15.37 -4.73 14.15
C ALA A 56 15.03 -4.26 12.72
N LYS A 57 13.99 -4.86 12.14
CA LYS A 57 13.44 -4.47 10.83
C LYS A 57 11.94 -4.24 10.95
N ALA A 58 11.45 -3.22 10.26
CA ALA A 58 10.05 -2.87 10.17
C ALA A 58 9.43 -3.41 8.88
N SER A 59 8.18 -3.87 8.97
CA SER A 59 7.29 -3.97 7.81
C SER A 59 6.82 -2.56 7.38
N PRO A 60 6.20 -2.38 6.21
CA PRO A 60 5.59 -1.11 5.83
C PRO A 60 4.61 -0.56 6.88
N GLU A 61 3.96 -1.44 7.65
CA GLU A 61 3.05 -1.06 8.74
C GLU A 61 3.74 -0.88 10.09
N LYS A 62 5.06 -0.74 10.08
CA LYS A 62 5.97 -0.55 11.23
C LYS A 62 6.05 -1.72 12.21
N TRP A 63 5.54 -2.90 11.88
CA TRP A 63 5.67 -4.06 12.75
C TRP A 63 7.07 -4.66 12.72
N LEU A 64 7.56 -5.11 13.87
CA LEU A 64 8.80 -5.87 13.98
C LEU A 64 8.67 -7.18 13.19
N VAL A 65 9.49 -7.35 12.17
CA VAL A 65 9.52 -8.54 11.30
C VAL A 65 10.96 -8.95 11.00
N ASN A 66 11.15 -10.05 10.28
CA ASN A 66 12.48 -10.59 9.93
C ASN A 66 13.39 -10.83 11.15
N VAL A 67 12.80 -11.26 12.26
CA VAL A 67 13.46 -11.52 13.54
C VAL A 67 13.28 -12.99 13.93
N THR A 68 14.28 -13.60 14.56
CA THR A 68 14.15 -14.98 15.09
C THR A 68 13.28 -14.99 16.35
N LEU A 69 12.68 -16.11 16.72
CA LEU A 69 11.93 -16.22 17.98
C LEU A 69 12.79 -15.84 19.19
N ALA A 70 14.04 -16.33 19.22
CA ALA A 70 14.98 -16.08 20.29
C ALA A 70 15.25 -14.58 20.47
N ASP A 71 15.57 -13.87 19.39
CA ASP A 71 15.86 -12.43 19.41
C ASP A 71 14.63 -11.63 19.80
N ALA A 72 13.46 -12.02 19.29
CA ALA A 72 12.23 -11.31 19.55
C ALA A 72 11.76 -11.46 21.01
N LEU A 73 11.90 -12.65 21.61
CA LEU A 73 11.67 -12.86 23.05
C LEU A 73 12.67 -12.08 23.92
N ARG A 74 13.93 -11.95 23.49
CA ARG A 74 14.93 -11.13 24.19
C ARG A 74 14.57 -9.65 24.15
N ILE A 75 14.12 -9.14 23.00
CA ILE A 75 13.62 -7.76 22.85
C ILE A 75 12.44 -7.52 23.80
N LEU A 76 11.42 -8.39 23.79
CA LEU A 76 10.28 -8.22 24.69
C LEU A 76 10.67 -8.24 26.17
N ARG A 77 11.54 -9.17 26.56
CA ARG A 77 12.04 -9.23 27.94
C ARG A 77 12.76 -7.94 28.32
N ARG A 78 13.54 -7.35 27.41
CA ARG A 78 14.21 -6.06 27.62
C ARG A 78 13.22 -4.90 27.77
N LEU A 79 12.08 -4.99 27.10
CA LEU A 79 10.93 -4.07 27.25
C LEU A 79 10.07 -4.35 28.49
N GLY A 80 10.40 -5.36 29.31
CA GLY A 80 9.59 -5.76 30.47
C GLY A 80 8.29 -6.46 30.11
N SER A 81 8.24 -7.11 28.95
CA SER A 81 7.06 -7.77 28.38
C SER A 81 7.35 -9.22 28.01
N THR A 82 6.32 -9.96 27.61
CA THR A 82 6.41 -11.34 27.11
C THR A 82 5.50 -11.53 25.89
N ALA A 83 5.48 -12.73 25.29
CA ALA A 83 4.51 -13.12 24.27
C ALA A 83 3.56 -14.19 24.81
N MET A 84 2.44 -14.43 24.13
CA MET A 84 1.51 -15.50 24.53
C MET A 84 2.12 -16.87 24.26
N SER A 85 1.94 -17.82 25.19
CA SER A 85 2.12 -19.24 24.88
C SER A 85 0.94 -19.79 24.07
N LEU A 86 1.09 -20.99 23.52
CA LEU A 86 0.04 -21.69 22.78
C LEU A 86 -1.31 -21.77 23.52
N PRO A 87 -1.40 -22.24 24.79
CA PRO A 87 -2.68 -22.26 25.51
C PRO A 87 -3.23 -20.85 25.79
N GLN A 88 -2.35 -19.86 26.00
CA GLN A 88 -2.77 -18.47 26.23
C GLN A 88 -3.40 -17.84 24.99
N TYR A 89 -2.88 -18.11 23.78
CA TYR A 89 -3.49 -17.64 22.53
C TYR A 89 -4.97 -18.06 22.44
N PHE A 90 -5.26 -19.34 22.70
CA PHE A 90 -6.63 -19.84 22.66
C PHE A 90 -7.50 -19.31 23.81
N ALA A 91 -6.93 -19.11 24.99
CA ALA A 91 -7.64 -18.47 26.10
C ALA A 91 -8.03 -17.03 25.78
N VAL A 92 -7.11 -16.25 25.21
CA VAL A 92 -7.35 -14.87 24.78
C VAL A 92 -8.37 -14.82 23.65
N ARG A 93 -8.30 -15.73 22.68
CA ARG A 93 -9.32 -15.85 21.62
C ARG A 93 -10.72 -16.12 22.19
N ARG A 94 -10.85 -17.06 23.14
CA ARG A 94 -12.13 -17.32 23.83
C ARG A 94 -12.63 -16.10 24.60
N ASP A 95 -11.74 -15.37 25.27
CA ASP A 95 -12.09 -14.16 25.99
C ASP A 95 -12.60 -13.07 25.05
N ALA A 96 -11.94 -12.86 23.90
CA ALA A 96 -12.37 -11.90 22.90
C ALA A 96 -13.76 -12.26 22.32
N ILE A 97 -14.02 -13.54 22.03
CA ILE A 97 -15.37 -14.02 21.63
C ILE A 97 -16.40 -13.72 22.72
N ARG A 98 -16.10 -14.12 23.97
CA ARG A 98 -17.00 -13.95 25.11
C ARG A 98 -17.35 -12.48 25.39
N LEU A 99 -16.38 -11.59 25.22
CA LEU A 99 -16.53 -10.16 25.43
C LEU A 99 -17.09 -9.42 24.20
N GLY A 100 -17.25 -10.11 23.06
CA GLY A 100 -17.71 -9.52 21.80
C GLY A 100 -16.69 -8.56 21.17
N ASP A 101 -15.41 -8.70 21.50
CA ASP A 101 -14.33 -7.84 21.02
C ASP A 101 -13.90 -8.24 19.60
N ARG A 102 -14.50 -7.57 18.60
CA ARG A 102 -14.28 -7.86 17.18
C ARG A 102 -12.88 -7.48 16.71
N ASP A 103 -12.29 -6.43 17.26
CA ASP A 103 -10.97 -5.93 16.84
C ASP A 103 -9.87 -6.89 17.30
N MET A 104 -9.98 -7.40 18.53
CA MET A 104 -9.04 -8.40 19.03
C MET A 104 -9.14 -9.70 18.23
N LEU A 105 -10.35 -10.15 17.89
CA LEU A 105 -10.54 -11.32 17.04
C LEU A 105 -9.98 -11.13 15.64
N ALA A 106 -10.27 -10.00 14.99
CA ALA A 106 -9.72 -9.68 13.68
C ALA A 106 -8.18 -9.67 13.69
N SER A 107 -7.58 -9.21 14.79
CA SER A 107 -6.12 -9.24 14.95
C SER A 107 -5.54 -10.63 15.18
N LEU A 108 -6.16 -11.44 16.06
CA LEU A 108 -5.75 -12.82 16.32
C LEU A 108 -5.91 -13.73 15.10
N GLU A 109 -6.80 -13.36 14.18
CA GLU A 109 -7.11 -14.11 12.96
C GLU A 109 -6.58 -13.44 11.68
N SER A 110 -5.75 -12.42 11.84
CA SER A 110 -5.24 -11.58 10.76
C SER A 110 -4.49 -12.40 9.70
N ASP A 111 -4.80 -12.12 8.43
CA ASP A 111 -4.08 -12.59 7.24
C ASP A 111 -2.96 -11.63 6.82
N ARG A 112 -2.49 -10.77 7.72
CA ARG A 112 -1.42 -9.79 7.44
C ARG A 112 -0.06 -10.16 8.01
N PHE A 113 -0.06 -10.98 9.06
CA PHE A 113 1.16 -11.43 9.74
C PHE A 113 1.02 -12.84 10.28
N ILE A 114 2.16 -13.46 10.58
CA ILE A 114 2.28 -14.73 11.28
C ILE A 114 2.76 -14.43 12.68
N GLU A 115 2.02 -14.89 13.67
CA GLU A 115 2.29 -14.66 15.07
C GLU A 115 3.03 -15.84 15.67
N MET A 116 4.29 -15.62 16.04
CA MET A 116 5.07 -16.52 16.87
C MET A 116 4.47 -16.57 18.26
N LEU A 117 4.25 -17.77 18.76
CA LEU A 117 3.83 -18.02 20.13
C LEU A 117 5.05 -18.43 20.95
N ALA A 118 5.11 -18.02 22.22
CA ALA A 118 6.15 -18.36 23.18
C ALA A 118 6.04 -19.85 23.60
N THR A 119 6.12 -20.75 22.64
CA THR A 119 6.05 -22.21 22.80
C THR A 119 6.95 -22.86 21.77
N VAL A 120 7.96 -23.57 22.25
CA VAL A 120 8.93 -24.31 21.42
C VAL A 120 8.80 -25.81 21.65
N PHE A 121 9.11 -26.60 20.63
CA PHE A 121 9.22 -28.05 20.69
C PHE A 121 10.67 -28.45 20.52
N VAL A 122 11.19 -29.26 21.44
CA VAL A 122 12.56 -29.75 21.43
C VAL A 122 12.56 -31.23 21.07
N ARG A 123 13.18 -31.56 19.92
CA ARG A 123 13.34 -32.93 19.42
C ARG A 123 12.04 -33.73 19.34
N ASP A 124 10.90 -33.06 19.16
CA ASP A 124 9.57 -33.68 19.07
C ASP A 124 9.20 -34.55 20.29
N ARG A 125 9.82 -34.26 21.46
CA ARG A 125 9.63 -35.03 22.71
C ARG A 125 9.03 -34.19 23.82
N ALA A 126 9.47 -32.95 23.92
CA ALA A 126 9.05 -32.01 24.95
C ALA A 126 8.71 -30.66 24.32
N MET A 127 7.72 -29.99 24.90
CA MET A 127 7.43 -28.59 24.62
C MET A 127 7.70 -27.74 25.86
N ILE A 128 8.06 -26.48 25.62
CA ILE A 128 8.35 -25.50 26.66
C ILE A 128 7.53 -24.25 26.37
N HIS A 129 6.63 -23.88 27.28
CA HIS A 129 5.96 -22.59 27.25
C HIS A 129 6.82 -21.52 27.91
N HIS A 130 6.78 -20.28 27.41
CA HIS A 130 7.58 -19.15 27.89
C HIS A 130 9.07 -19.49 28.10
N PRO A 131 9.74 -20.04 27.07
CA PRO A 131 11.10 -20.54 27.24
C PRO A 131 12.07 -19.41 27.60
N ALA A 132 13.06 -19.73 28.43
CA ALA A 132 14.25 -18.91 28.54
C ALA A 132 15.16 -19.14 27.33
N VAL A 133 15.70 -18.04 26.79
CA VAL A 133 16.58 -18.06 25.61
C VAL A 133 18.02 -18.19 26.10
N GLU A 134 18.63 -19.35 25.87
CA GLU A 134 20.04 -19.64 26.18
C GLU A 134 20.95 -19.43 24.94
N GLY A 135 20.34 -19.49 23.75
CA GLY A 135 21.01 -19.27 22.48
C GLY A 135 19.99 -19.24 21.34
N ARG A 136 20.46 -19.10 20.09
CA ARG A 136 19.60 -18.96 18.90
C ARG A 136 18.58 -20.10 18.74
N LEU A 137 18.98 -21.33 19.05
CA LEU A 137 18.15 -22.54 18.98
C LEU A 137 18.09 -23.29 20.33
N ALA A 138 18.65 -22.70 21.38
CA ALA A 138 18.77 -23.31 22.70
C ALA A 138 17.81 -22.62 23.67
N PHE A 139 16.85 -23.38 24.17
CA PHE A 139 15.78 -22.90 25.04
C PHE A 139 15.69 -23.79 26.28
N SER A 140 15.42 -23.18 27.43
CA SER A 140 15.28 -23.87 28.72
C SER A 140 13.95 -23.50 29.40
N GLY A 141 13.45 -24.38 30.28
CA GLY A 141 12.20 -24.18 31.01
C GLY A 141 11.57 -25.48 31.48
N THR A 142 10.31 -25.42 31.90
CA THR A 142 9.54 -26.59 32.28
C THR A 142 9.17 -27.41 31.05
N GLU A 143 9.71 -28.62 30.94
CA GLU A 143 9.39 -29.55 29.86
C GLU A 143 8.04 -30.23 30.08
N ILE A 144 7.19 -30.16 29.07
CA ILE A 144 5.89 -30.83 29.03
C ILE A 144 5.96 -31.90 27.93
N PRO A 145 5.67 -33.18 28.21
CA PRO A 145 5.71 -34.24 27.20
C PRO A 145 4.77 -33.95 26.02
N VAL A 146 5.28 -34.11 24.80
CA VAL A 146 4.52 -33.87 23.57
C VAL A 146 3.75 -35.12 23.19
N ARG A 147 2.45 -34.97 22.95
CA ARG A 147 1.60 -35.98 22.31
C ARG A 147 0.74 -35.29 21.26
N THR A 148 1.37 -34.97 20.13
CA THR A 148 0.67 -34.43 18.96
C THR A 148 -0.05 -35.57 18.23
N PRO A 149 -1.30 -35.37 17.76
CA PRO A 149 -1.97 -36.37 16.94
C PRO A 149 -1.21 -36.58 15.62
N GLU A 150 -0.89 -37.84 15.31
CA GLU A 150 -0.11 -38.17 14.11
C GLU A 150 -0.85 -37.77 12.83
N GLY A 151 -0.16 -37.00 11.98
CA GLY A 151 -0.52 -36.88 10.57
C GLY A 151 -0.25 -35.50 10.04
N ARG A 152 1.02 -35.21 9.74
CA ARG A 152 1.63 -34.10 8.98
C ARG A 152 0.86 -32.77 8.86
N TYR A 153 -0.35 -32.84 8.33
CA TYR A 153 -1.35 -31.78 8.33
C TYR A 153 -2.76 -32.31 8.54
N GLY A 154 -3.66 -31.46 9.07
CA GLY A 154 -5.07 -31.78 9.26
C GLY A 154 -5.91 -30.55 9.62
N TRP A 155 -7.06 -30.78 10.21
CA TRP A 155 -8.01 -29.75 10.64
C TRP A 155 -8.42 -29.99 12.09
N ILE A 156 -8.53 -28.90 12.85
CA ILE A 156 -8.88 -28.92 14.27
C ILE A 156 -10.02 -27.92 14.52
N HIS A 157 -10.94 -28.28 15.41
CA HIS A 157 -11.93 -27.33 15.91
C HIS A 157 -11.32 -26.54 17.08
N PRO A 158 -11.54 -25.21 17.20
CA PRO A 158 -11.02 -24.42 18.32
C PRO A 158 -11.44 -24.92 19.71
N ASP A 159 -12.58 -25.60 19.81
CA ASP A 159 -13.07 -26.19 21.07
C ASP A 159 -12.38 -27.51 21.44
N ASP A 160 -11.70 -28.15 20.49
CA ASP A 160 -10.95 -29.40 20.72
C ASP A 160 -9.53 -29.13 21.24
N ILE A 161 -9.22 -27.90 21.67
CA ILE A 161 -7.92 -27.53 22.22
C ILE A 161 -7.87 -27.82 23.72
N ASP A 162 -6.88 -28.61 24.14
CA ASP A 162 -6.60 -28.82 25.56
C ASP A 162 -6.16 -27.49 26.21
N PRO A 163 -6.88 -26.96 27.22
CA PRO A 163 -6.54 -25.68 27.84
C PRO A 163 -5.21 -25.68 28.60
N ALA A 164 -4.69 -26.83 29.01
CA ALA A 164 -3.43 -26.93 29.74
C ALA A 164 -2.22 -26.89 28.81
N THR A 165 -2.27 -27.65 27.71
CA THR A 165 -1.15 -27.79 26.76
C THR A 165 -1.28 -26.88 25.54
N GLY A 166 -2.50 -26.49 25.17
CA GLY A 166 -2.83 -25.80 23.94
C GLY A 166 -2.74 -26.68 22.68
N LEU A 167 -2.51 -27.99 22.84
CA LEU A 167 -2.49 -28.96 21.74
C LEU A 167 -3.91 -29.42 21.38
N PRO A 168 -4.17 -29.77 20.12
CA PRO A 168 -5.46 -30.34 19.72
C PRO A 168 -5.63 -31.76 20.27
N ALA A 169 -6.79 -32.03 20.87
CA ALA A 169 -7.20 -33.36 21.29
C ALA A 169 -7.61 -34.25 20.09
N LYS A 170 -8.07 -33.64 19.00
CA LYS A 170 -8.54 -34.33 17.80
C LYS A 170 -8.13 -33.59 16.53
N VAL A 171 -7.60 -34.34 15.57
CA VAL A 171 -7.26 -33.85 14.22
C VAL A 171 -8.00 -34.71 13.20
N VAL A 172 -8.65 -34.07 12.22
CA VAL A 172 -9.31 -34.75 11.11
C VAL A 172 -8.61 -34.46 9.77
N LYS A 173 -8.61 -35.44 8.86
CA LYS A 173 -7.93 -35.33 7.56
C LYS A 173 -8.78 -34.68 6.48
N THR A 174 -10.09 -34.86 6.55
CA THR A 174 -11.08 -34.27 5.64
C THR A 174 -11.79 -33.12 6.33
N ARG A 175 -12.23 -32.11 5.56
CA ARG A 175 -12.93 -30.93 6.04
C ARG A 175 -14.22 -30.74 5.26
N ASN A 176 -15.25 -30.17 5.88
CA ASN A 176 -16.32 -29.49 5.15
C ASN A 176 -15.97 -28.00 5.03
N VAL A 177 -16.20 -27.39 3.87
CA VAL A 177 -15.80 -26.00 3.60
C VAL A 177 -16.45 -25.01 4.57
N GLU A 178 -17.60 -25.36 5.14
CA GLU A 178 -18.39 -24.55 6.07
C GLU A 178 -17.95 -24.62 7.55
N ASP A 179 -17.09 -25.58 7.92
CA ASP A 179 -16.73 -25.79 9.33
C ASP A 179 -15.79 -24.69 9.88
N ASP A 180 -16.01 -24.25 11.12
CA ASP A 180 -15.10 -23.33 11.83
C ASP A 180 -13.84 -24.04 12.34
N THR A 181 -13.02 -24.50 11.40
CA THR A 181 -11.80 -25.27 11.68
C THR A 181 -10.55 -24.47 11.34
N ILE A 182 -9.49 -24.75 12.10
CA ILE A 182 -8.15 -24.20 11.94
C ILE A 182 -7.30 -25.25 11.22
N LYS A 183 -6.50 -24.82 10.24
CA LYS A 183 -5.55 -25.74 9.59
C LYS A 183 -4.42 -26.07 10.57
N TYR A 184 -4.12 -27.34 10.75
CA TYR A 184 -3.11 -27.82 11.68
C TYR A 184 -1.91 -28.42 10.94
N TRP A 185 -0.70 -28.14 11.44
CA TRP A 185 0.55 -28.81 11.06
C TRP A 185 1.25 -29.32 12.32
N ASP A 186 1.67 -30.58 12.29
CA ASP A 186 2.29 -31.24 13.45
C ASP A 186 3.79 -30.98 13.57
N THR A 187 4.40 -31.58 14.59
CA THR A 187 5.83 -31.46 14.92
C THR A 187 6.70 -32.52 14.23
N HIS A 188 6.10 -33.52 13.56
CA HIS A 188 6.77 -34.72 13.06
C HIS A 188 7.51 -34.49 11.73
N THR A 189 8.39 -33.48 11.71
CA THR A 189 9.25 -33.13 10.57
C THR A 189 10.69 -33.62 10.80
N GLU A 190 11.52 -33.71 9.74
CA GLU A 190 12.95 -34.00 9.90
C GLU A 190 13.64 -33.01 10.86
N ILE A 191 13.27 -31.73 10.76
CA ILE A 191 13.75 -30.66 11.64
C ILE A 191 13.27 -30.89 13.07
N GLY A 192 12.01 -31.29 13.26
CA GLY A 192 11.44 -31.60 14.57
C GLY A 192 12.14 -32.74 15.29
N ARG A 193 12.60 -33.77 14.58
CA ARG A 193 13.27 -34.93 15.18
C ARG A 193 14.62 -34.59 15.81
N GLU A 194 15.38 -33.67 15.19
CA GLU A 194 16.77 -33.39 15.59
C GLU A 194 16.97 -31.99 16.18
N GLY A 195 16.03 -31.06 15.99
CA GLY A 195 16.18 -29.65 16.30
C GLY A 195 15.08 -29.07 17.19
N THR A 196 14.90 -27.75 17.06
CA THR A 196 13.92 -26.96 17.80
C THR A 196 12.93 -26.32 16.84
N LEU A 197 11.65 -26.57 17.07
CA LEU A 197 10.54 -25.94 16.35
C LEU A 197 9.89 -24.88 17.23
N MET A 198 9.23 -23.91 16.61
CA MET A 198 8.35 -22.96 17.27
C MET A 198 6.92 -23.14 16.83
N THR A 199 6.02 -22.75 17.71
CA THR A 199 4.60 -22.64 17.42
C THR A 199 4.34 -21.30 16.74
N VAL A 200 3.65 -21.34 15.60
CA VAL A 200 3.14 -20.12 14.96
C VAL A 200 1.65 -20.22 14.69
N ARG A 201 0.96 -19.11 14.86
CA ARG A 201 -0.36 -18.88 14.28
C ARG A 201 -0.18 -18.17 12.96
N GLY A 202 -0.62 -18.80 11.88
CA GLY A 202 -0.53 -18.28 10.52
C GLY A 202 -1.88 -18.13 9.83
N PHE A 203 -1.83 -17.98 8.50
CA PHE A 203 -3.00 -17.94 7.64
C PHE A 203 -2.73 -18.76 6.38
N VAL A 204 -3.73 -19.51 5.92
CA VAL A 204 -3.64 -20.35 4.74
C VAL A 204 -4.53 -19.75 3.66
N THR A 205 -3.89 -19.05 2.74
CA THR A 205 -4.53 -18.32 1.64
C THR A 205 -5.44 -19.20 0.78
N SER A 206 -5.05 -20.46 0.53
CA SER A 206 -5.83 -21.40 -0.28
C SER A 206 -7.23 -21.68 0.25
N VAL A 207 -7.41 -21.58 1.57
CA VAL A 207 -8.65 -21.93 2.27
C VAL A 207 -9.28 -20.75 3.00
N GLY A 208 -8.63 -19.58 3.00
CA GLY A 208 -9.12 -18.36 3.65
C GLY A 208 -9.31 -18.51 5.17
N LYS A 209 -8.47 -19.31 5.85
CA LYS A 209 -8.59 -19.63 7.27
C LYS A 209 -7.23 -19.54 7.97
N ILE A 210 -7.26 -19.31 9.28
CA ILE A 210 -6.07 -19.34 10.12
C ILE A 210 -5.47 -20.76 10.20
N SER A 211 -4.18 -20.82 10.50
CA SER A 211 -3.48 -22.07 10.81
C SER A 211 -2.81 -22.03 12.17
N LEU A 212 -2.71 -23.20 12.79
CA LEU A 212 -1.79 -23.51 13.86
C LEU A 212 -0.69 -24.41 13.28
N ASP A 213 0.52 -23.88 13.19
CA ASP A 213 1.67 -24.61 12.65
C ASP A 213 2.70 -24.82 13.76
N LEU A 214 2.90 -26.09 14.13
CA LEU A 214 3.88 -26.50 15.13
C LEU A 214 5.23 -26.93 14.50
N GLY A 215 5.29 -26.96 13.17
CA GLY A 215 6.38 -27.46 12.35
C GLY A 215 7.39 -26.40 11.91
N PHE A 216 7.29 -25.17 12.42
CA PHE A 216 8.10 -24.03 11.96
C PHE A 216 9.48 -24.02 12.64
N PRO A 217 10.61 -23.89 11.92
CA PRO A 217 11.94 -23.83 12.54
C PRO A 217 12.08 -22.62 13.46
N ALA A 218 12.57 -22.79 14.69
CA ALA A 218 12.62 -21.70 15.67
C ALA A 218 13.58 -20.53 15.31
N ASP A 219 14.48 -20.74 14.35
CA ASP A 219 15.40 -19.73 13.82
C ASP A 219 14.99 -19.16 12.45
N ALA A 220 13.79 -19.52 11.97
CA ALA A 220 13.24 -18.96 10.75
C ALA A 220 12.98 -17.45 10.89
N ILE A 221 13.19 -16.72 9.79
CA ILE A 221 12.85 -15.31 9.66
C ILE A 221 11.95 -15.12 8.45
N SER A 222 11.02 -14.17 8.52
CA SER A 222 10.16 -13.83 7.40
C SER A 222 9.68 -12.37 7.48
N PRO A 223 9.34 -11.74 6.34
CA PRO A 223 8.80 -10.39 6.31
C PRO A 223 7.38 -10.28 6.91
N LYS A 224 6.71 -11.41 7.19
CA LYS A 224 5.40 -11.46 7.86
C LYS A 224 5.47 -12.09 9.25
N LEU A 225 6.60 -12.70 9.62
CA LEU A 225 6.78 -13.35 10.92
C LEU A 225 7.07 -12.31 12.00
N THR A 226 6.20 -12.26 12.99
CA THR A 226 6.27 -11.35 14.13
C THR A 226 5.74 -12.06 15.38
N LEU A 227 5.50 -11.34 16.46
CA LEU A 227 4.87 -11.84 17.67
C LEU A 227 3.93 -10.77 18.21
N ARG A 228 3.45 -10.96 19.43
CA ARG A 228 2.60 -9.98 20.11
C ARG A 228 3.13 -9.69 21.50
N GLU A 229 3.20 -8.41 21.82
CA GLU A 229 3.59 -7.97 23.16
C GLU A 229 2.46 -8.22 24.16
N CYS A 230 2.81 -8.79 25.31
CA CYS A 230 1.91 -9.06 26.43
C CYS A 230 2.53 -8.56 27.73
N ARG A 231 1.72 -7.95 28.59
CA ARG A 231 2.16 -7.40 29.89
C ARG A 231 1.29 -7.91 31.03
N ALA A 232 1.91 -8.06 32.20
CA ALA A 232 1.22 -8.44 33.44
C ALA A 232 0.53 -7.25 34.14
N SER A 233 0.93 -6.02 33.81
CA SER A 233 0.34 -4.79 34.34
C SER A 233 0.00 -3.82 33.20
N ARG A 234 -0.88 -2.87 33.51
CA ARG A 234 -1.21 -1.77 32.59
C ARG A 234 0.07 -1.01 32.24
N PRO A 235 0.33 -0.70 30.96
CA PRO A 235 1.52 0.07 30.54
C PRO A 235 1.54 1.48 31.15
N GLU A 236 2.73 1.95 31.53
CA GLU A 236 2.95 3.37 31.85
C GLU A 236 2.99 4.22 30.56
N GLY A 237 2.53 5.47 30.63
CA GLY A 237 2.55 6.41 29.51
C GLY A 237 1.46 6.22 28.44
N VAL A 238 0.48 5.34 28.69
CA VAL A 238 -0.72 5.16 27.85
C VAL A 238 -1.84 6.06 28.36
N LEU A 239 -2.62 6.62 27.44
CA LEU A 239 -3.76 7.47 27.80
C LEU A 239 -4.77 6.73 28.72
N ASP A 240 -5.30 7.44 29.71
CA ASP A 240 -6.37 6.87 30.53
C ASP A 240 -7.65 6.66 29.69
N GLU A 241 -8.36 5.54 29.90
CA GLU A 241 -9.53 5.18 29.09
C GLU A 241 -10.66 6.21 29.23
N ARG A 242 -10.80 6.84 30.41
CA ARG A 242 -11.81 7.88 30.62
C ARG A 242 -11.46 9.16 29.88
N VAL A 243 -10.18 9.53 29.87
CA VAL A 243 -9.68 10.68 29.11
C VAL A 243 -9.84 10.42 27.61
N LEU A 244 -9.57 9.20 27.16
CA LEU A 244 -9.74 8.79 25.77
C LEU A 244 -11.22 8.84 25.35
N ALA A 245 -12.13 8.34 26.18
CA ALA A 245 -13.56 8.38 25.92
C ALA A 245 -14.10 9.82 25.84
N GLU A 246 -13.70 10.69 26.78
CA GLU A 246 -14.07 12.11 26.76
C GLU A 246 -13.50 12.82 25.51
N ALA A 247 -12.24 12.51 25.15
CA ALA A 247 -11.61 13.05 23.96
C ALA A 247 -12.35 12.64 22.67
N LYS A 248 -12.74 11.35 22.57
CA LYS A 248 -13.54 10.83 21.45
C LYS A 248 -14.87 11.56 21.34
N GLU A 249 -15.55 11.84 22.46
CA GLU A 249 -16.82 12.58 22.46
C GLU A 249 -16.64 14.03 21.97
N VAL A 250 -15.60 14.72 22.45
CA VAL A 250 -15.32 16.11 22.07
C VAL A 250 -14.92 16.20 20.59
N LEU A 251 -14.00 15.35 20.14
CA LEU A 251 -13.50 15.38 18.76
C LEU A 251 -14.51 14.84 17.75
N ALA A 252 -15.44 13.96 18.14
CA ALA A 252 -16.55 13.56 17.26
C ALA A 252 -17.36 14.76 16.75
N LYS A 253 -17.52 15.80 17.59
CA LYS A 253 -18.20 17.05 17.19
C LYS A 253 -17.38 17.82 16.14
N TYR A 254 -16.06 17.90 16.31
CA TYR A 254 -15.15 18.47 15.32
C TYR A 254 -15.22 17.71 13.98
N TYR A 255 -15.13 16.39 14.02
CA TYR A 255 -15.15 15.53 12.85
C TYR A 255 -16.45 15.57 12.04
N ALA A 256 -17.58 15.87 12.70
CA ALA A 256 -18.90 15.93 12.07
C ALA A 256 -19.27 17.33 11.54
N ASP A 257 -18.55 18.38 11.94
CA ASP A 257 -18.92 19.76 11.65
C ASP A 257 -18.46 20.22 10.25
N ARG A 258 -19.33 20.02 9.26
CA ARG A 258 -19.14 20.50 7.89
C ARG A 258 -19.19 22.03 7.75
N SER A 259 -19.68 22.74 8.77
CA SER A 259 -19.84 24.20 8.78
C SER A 259 -18.72 24.94 9.53
N ILE A 260 -17.69 24.21 9.96
CA ILE A 260 -16.60 24.75 10.77
C ILE A 260 -15.89 25.93 10.10
N CYS A 261 -15.83 25.95 8.76
CA CYS A 261 -15.22 27.05 8.01
C CYS A 261 -16.10 28.32 7.95
N ASP A 262 -17.36 28.26 8.34
CA ASP A 262 -18.32 29.36 8.18
C ASP A 262 -18.49 30.19 9.45
N ARG A 263 -18.44 29.54 10.62
CA ARG A 263 -18.69 30.16 11.93
C ARG A 263 -17.92 29.45 13.04
N LEU A 264 -17.71 30.14 14.16
CA LEU A 264 -17.21 29.51 15.38
C LEU A 264 -18.29 28.58 15.96
N PRO A 265 -18.06 27.25 16.02
CA PRO A 265 -19.06 26.31 16.49
C PRO A 265 -19.06 26.16 18.01
N ASP A 266 -20.20 25.82 18.61
CA ASP A 266 -20.35 25.79 20.08
C ASP A 266 -19.43 24.77 20.78
N TRP A 267 -19.06 23.69 20.10
CA TRP A 267 -18.19 22.65 20.65
C TRP A 267 -16.76 23.15 20.95
N HIS A 268 -16.35 24.35 20.48
CA HIS A 268 -15.07 24.93 20.91
C HIS A 268 -14.96 25.07 22.44
N ARG A 269 -16.10 25.33 23.11
CA ARG A 269 -16.14 25.43 24.58
C ARG A 269 -15.87 24.10 25.26
N ASP A 270 -16.38 23.03 24.68
CA ASP A 270 -16.16 21.66 25.15
C ASP A 270 -14.68 21.28 25.00
N LEU A 271 -14.07 21.62 23.85
CA LEU A 271 -12.63 21.43 23.62
C LEU A 271 -11.77 22.20 24.64
N LEU A 272 -12.09 23.47 24.89
CA LEU A 272 -11.38 24.28 25.88
C LEU A 272 -11.55 23.72 27.31
N ALA A 273 -12.75 23.26 27.67
CA ALA A 273 -12.99 22.63 28.97
C ALA A 273 -12.21 21.32 29.12
N PHE A 274 -12.20 20.48 28.09
CA PHE A 274 -11.41 19.24 28.03
C PHE A 274 -9.92 19.52 28.25
N LEU A 275 -9.35 20.50 27.52
CA LEU A 275 -7.94 20.87 27.65
C LEU A 275 -7.59 21.38 29.05
N ARG A 276 -8.45 22.19 29.67
CA ARG A 276 -8.24 22.66 31.06
C ARG A 276 -8.16 21.52 32.06
N ARG A 277 -8.92 20.43 31.84
CA ARG A 277 -8.92 19.24 32.71
C ARG A 277 -7.72 18.34 32.46
N HIS A 278 -7.39 18.07 31.20
CA HIS A 278 -6.57 16.91 30.82
C HIS A 278 -5.23 17.22 30.15
N ARG A 279 -4.90 18.50 29.89
CA ARG A 279 -3.67 18.89 29.16
C ARG A 279 -2.40 18.20 29.67
N ALA A 280 -2.15 18.21 30.98
CA ALA A 280 -0.93 17.63 31.55
C ALA A 280 -0.84 16.12 31.27
N THR A 281 -1.95 15.41 31.43
CA THR A 281 -2.07 13.98 31.13
C THR A 281 -1.85 13.69 29.65
N LEU A 282 -2.42 14.51 28.76
CA LEU A 282 -2.25 14.37 27.31
C LEU A 282 -0.79 14.56 26.89
N LEU A 283 -0.11 15.57 27.42
CA LEU A 283 1.28 15.86 27.08
C LEU A 283 2.25 14.79 27.60
N ALA A 284 1.93 14.14 28.72
CA ALA A 284 2.75 13.08 29.31
C ALA A 284 2.58 11.71 28.61
N ALA A 285 1.47 11.46 27.92
CA ALA A 285 1.21 10.21 27.22
C ALA A 285 1.95 10.14 25.87
N GLY A 286 2.42 8.97 25.46
CA GLY A 286 3.24 8.79 24.26
C GLY A 286 2.86 7.61 23.38
N ASP A 287 1.73 6.96 23.68
CA ASP A 287 1.14 5.92 22.85
C ASP A 287 0.52 6.48 21.56
N VAL A 288 0.23 5.61 20.59
CA VAL A 288 -0.28 6.02 19.27
C VAL A 288 -1.56 6.85 19.41
N ALA A 289 -2.48 6.42 20.26
CA ALA A 289 -3.73 7.15 20.51
C ALA A 289 -3.48 8.55 21.06
N ALA A 290 -2.52 8.72 21.97
CA ALA A 290 -2.14 10.03 22.48
C ALA A 290 -1.50 10.92 21.40
N GLU A 291 -0.62 10.37 20.56
CA GLU A 291 0.02 11.12 19.48
C GLU A 291 -0.99 11.59 18.43
N VAL A 292 -1.92 10.72 18.02
CA VAL A 292 -3.06 11.08 17.16
C VAL A 292 -3.93 12.15 17.81
N LEU A 293 -4.32 11.95 19.08
CA LEU A 293 -5.14 12.91 19.82
C LEU A 293 -4.46 14.29 19.93
N LYS A 294 -3.16 14.34 20.20
CA LYS A 294 -2.42 15.62 20.26
C LYS A 294 -2.48 16.36 18.92
N GLU A 295 -2.31 15.66 17.81
CA GLU A 295 -2.42 16.30 16.48
C GLU A 295 -3.86 16.69 16.15
N ASP A 296 -4.87 15.87 16.46
CA ASP A 296 -6.28 16.21 16.23
C ASP A 296 -6.74 17.43 17.05
N VAL A 297 -6.27 17.54 18.29
CA VAL A 297 -6.50 18.71 19.14
C VAL A 297 -5.85 19.96 18.53
N ARG A 298 -4.60 19.85 18.04
CA ARG A 298 -3.92 20.96 17.36
C ARG A 298 -4.65 21.35 16.08
N ASP A 299 -5.14 20.39 15.31
CA ASP A 299 -5.92 20.63 14.09
C ASP A 299 -7.21 21.36 14.38
N ALA A 300 -7.95 20.91 15.40
CA ALA A 300 -9.20 21.53 15.85
C ALA A 300 -8.94 22.96 16.36
N LEU A 301 -7.90 23.18 17.16
CA LEU A 301 -7.52 24.53 17.60
C LEU A 301 -7.12 25.43 16.42
N GLY A 302 -6.35 24.91 15.47
CA GLY A 302 -5.87 25.65 14.30
C GLY A 302 -7.00 26.10 13.38
N ILE A 303 -7.96 25.22 13.08
CA ILE A 303 -9.12 25.60 12.26
C ILE A 303 -10.04 26.57 12.99
N LEU A 304 -10.36 26.32 14.27
CA LEU A 304 -11.19 27.21 15.07
C LEU A 304 -10.60 28.62 15.12
N TRP A 305 -9.28 28.70 15.33
CA TRP A 305 -8.57 29.97 15.40
C TRP A 305 -8.46 30.67 14.04
N THR A 306 -8.51 29.93 12.94
CA THR A 306 -8.59 30.48 11.58
C THR A 306 -9.96 31.08 11.29
N VAL A 307 -11.01 30.53 11.89
CA VAL A 307 -12.41 30.93 11.67
C VAL A 307 -12.81 32.11 12.55
N ALA A 308 -12.48 32.07 13.85
CA ALA A 308 -12.68 33.17 14.76
C ALA A 308 -11.44 33.32 15.64
N ARG A 309 -11.06 34.57 15.97
CA ARG A 309 -9.85 34.88 16.74
C ARG A 309 -10.15 35.25 18.20
N PRO A 310 -10.91 34.46 18.99
CA PRO A 310 -11.03 34.74 20.41
C PRO A 310 -9.69 34.44 21.10
N ASP A 311 -9.27 35.34 21.99
CA ASP A 311 -7.99 35.25 22.68
C ASP A 311 -7.82 33.94 23.48
N GLU A 312 -8.93 33.34 23.94
CA GLU A 312 -8.90 32.08 24.68
C GLU A 312 -8.45 30.88 23.84
N LEU A 313 -8.77 30.84 22.53
CA LEU A 313 -8.34 29.75 21.64
C LEU A 313 -6.83 29.84 21.41
N ALA A 314 -6.34 31.03 21.10
CA ALA A 314 -4.91 31.26 20.90
C ALA A 314 -4.12 30.95 22.19
N ARG A 315 -4.64 31.34 23.36
CA ARG A 315 -4.04 31.02 24.66
C ARG A 315 -4.00 29.52 24.91
N ALA A 316 -5.11 28.82 24.70
CA ALA A 316 -5.17 27.37 24.91
C ALA A 316 -4.20 26.62 23.98
N ALA A 317 -4.10 27.05 22.72
CA ALA A 317 -3.16 26.49 21.76
C ALA A 317 -1.69 26.73 22.16
N ARG A 318 -1.31 27.93 22.61
CA ARG A 318 0.04 28.21 23.13
C ARG A 318 0.36 27.42 24.40
N GLU A 319 -0.60 27.31 25.32
CA GLU A 319 -0.43 26.50 26.53
C GLU A 319 -0.29 25.00 26.22
N PHE A 320 -0.94 24.53 25.15
CA PHE A 320 -0.87 23.13 24.71
C PHE A 320 0.39 22.83 23.90
N SER A 321 0.85 23.76 23.07
CA SER A 321 2.03 23.61 22.22
C SER A 321 3.34 23.91 22.94
N GLY A 322 3.31 24.76 23.97
CA GLY A 322 4.50 25.33 24.60
C GLY A 322 5.15 26.45 23.77
N VAL A 323 4.59 26.81 22.62
CA VAL A 323 5.15 27.81 21.70
C VAL A 323 4.57 29.19 22.03
N THR A 324 5.43 30.17 22.31
CA THR A 324 5.00 31.52 22.69
C THR A 324 5.04 32.52 21.55
N GLU A 325 6.06 32.43 20.69
CA GLU A 325 6.31 33.36 19.59
C GLU A 325 7.06 32.67 18.45
N VAL A 326 6.81 33.11 17.23
CA VAL A 326 7.53 32.70 16.02
C VAL A 326 7.82 33.95 15.19
N THR A 327 9.04 34.04 14.65
CA THR A 327 9.49 35.15 13.81
C THR A 327 10.13 34.61 12.52
N ASP A 328 10.23 35.46 11.48
CA ASP A 328 10.97 35.10 10.27
C ASP A 328 12.45 34.83 10.57
N SER A 329 13.02 35.54 11.56
CA SER A 329 14.39 35.31 12.02
C SER A 329 14.57 33.92 12.64
N SER A 330 13.65 33.47 13.49
CA SER A 330 13.74 32.13 14.08
C SER A 330 13.55 31.02 13.04
N PHE A 331 12.70 31.24 12.03
CA PHE A 331 12.55 30.31 10.90
C PHE A 331 13.83 30.21 10.05
N ARG A 332 14.45 31.35 9.73
CA ARG A 332 15.73 31.41 8.99
C ARG A 332 16.87 30.74 9.76
N VAL A 333 17.00 31.03 11.06
CA VAL A 333 18.02 30.41 11.92
C VAL A 333 17.84 28.90 11.97
N PHE A 334 16.60 28.43 12.10
CA PHE A 334 16.28 27.01 12.04
C PHE A 334 16.83 26.39 10.75
N LEU A 335 16.46 26.91 9.58
CA LEU A 335 16.87 26.34 8.28
C LEU A 335 18.38 26.39 8.07
N ALA A 336 19.03 27.52 8.37
CA ALA A 336 20.47 27.68 8.23
C ALA A 336 21.27 26.67 9.07
N GLY A 337 20.74 26.28 10.25
CA GLY A 337 21.38 25.31 11.14
C GLY A 337 21.18 23.83 10.75
N ARG A 338 20.29 23.49 9.82
CA ARG A 338 19.88 22.09 9.57
C ARG A 338 21.04 21.17 9.19
N ARG A 339 21.94 21.63 8.31
CA ARG A 339 23.11 20.84 7.87
C ARG A 339 24.06 20.53 9.01
N GLU A 340 24.36 21.53 9.85
CA GLU A 340 25.26 21.35 10.98
C GLU A 340 24.62 20.45 12.05
N GLU A 341 23.33 20.65 12.35
CA GLU A 341 22.59 19.79 13.27
C GLU A 341 22.50 18.36 12.76
N LEU A 342 22.26 18.14 11.46
CA LEU A 342 22.25 16.81 10.85
C LEU A 342 23.61 16.13 11.01
N ARG A 343 24.70 16.81 10.65
CA ARG A 343 26.06 16.27 10.81
C ARG A 343 26.37 15.96 12.28
N ARG A 344 25.91 16.79 13.21
CA ARG A 344 26.05 16.56 14.65
C ARG A 344 25.26 15.34 15.09
N ALA A 345 23.99 15.23 14.70
CA ALA A 345 23.14 14.09 15.01
C ALA A 345 23.72 12.78 14.46
N VAL A 346 24.27 12.79 13.24
CA VAL A 346 24.96 11.64 12.66
C VAL A 346 26.16 11.22 13.50
N ARG A 347 27.00 12.17 13.95
CA ARG A 347 28.16 11.87 14.81
C ARG A 347 27.77 11.37 16.20
N GLU A 348 26.67 11.88 16.74
CA GLU A 348 26.17 11.58 18.09
C GLU A 348 25.20 10.39 18.10
N HIS A 349 24.90 9.80 16.93
CA HIS A 349 23.86 8.78 16.74
C HIS A 349 22.49 9.21 17.31
N ALA A 350 22.16 10.50 17.21
CA ALA A 350 20.88 11.06 17.64
C ALA A 350 19.77 10.78 16.63
N SER A 351 18.52 10.82 17.08
CA SER A 351 17.34 10.65 16.23
C SER A 351 17.25 11.77 15.19
N VAL A 352 17.18 11.38 13.91
CA VAL A 352 17.00 12.26 12.75
C VAL A 352 15.66 11.95 12.11
N VAL A 353 14.88 13.00 11.85
CA VAL A 353 13.60 12.90 11.14
C VAL A 353 13.69 13.76 9.88
N PHE A 354 13.63 13.12 8.72
CA PHE A 354 13.51 13.81 7.44
C PHE A 354 12.06 14.18 7.17
N VAL A 355 11.81 15.41 6.73
CA VAL A 355 10.50 15.85 6.27
C VAL A 355 10.60 16.09 4.78
N MET A 356 9.84 15.36 3.99
CA MET A 356 10.04 15.26 2.54
C MET A 356 8.72 15.05 1.82
N GLY A 357 8.60 15.62 0.62
CA GLY A 357 7.50 15.31 -0.31
C GLY A 357 7.88 14.33 -1.42
N HIS A 358 7.10 14.28 -2.50
CA HIS A 358 7.28 13.25 -3.53
C HIS A 358 8.52 13.47 -4.43
N ASP A 359 8.98 12.39 -5.08
CA ASP A 359 10.22 12.34 -5.87
C ASP A 359 10.34 13.38 -7.01
N ASN A 360 9.23 13.92 -7.50
CA ASN A 360 9.19 14.97 -8.52
C ASN A 360 8.80 16.31 -7.88
N PRO A 361 9.65 16.92 -7.03
CA PRO A 361 9.22 17.97 -6.11
C PRO A 361 8.66 19.17 -6.84
N ASP A 362 7.48 19.59 -6.40
CA ASP A 362 6.86 20.86 -6.79
C ASP A 362 6.88 21.85 -5.63
N THR A 363 6.18 22.98 -5.81
CA THR A 363 6.17 24.04 -4.81
C THR A 363 5.53 23.59 -3.50
N ASP A 364 4.50 22.75 -3.55
CA ASP A 364 3.78 22.26 -2.38
C ASP A 364 4.65 21.30 -1.57
N THR A 365 5.30 20.35 -2.26
CA THR A 365 6.26 19.41 -1.67
C THR A 365 7.37 20.11 -0.88
N VAL A 366 8.06 21.09 -1.48
CA VAL A 366 9.23 21.73 -0.81
C VAL A 366 8.79 22.62 0.34
N VAL A 367 7.75 23.44 0.15
CA VAL A 367 7.31 24.40 1.16
C VAL A 367 6.64 23.72 2.34
N SER A 368 5.79 22.71 2.10
CA SER A 368 5.20 21.91 3.18
C SER A 368 6.29 21.20 3.99
N SER A 369 7.34 20.67 3.34
CA SER A 369 8.49 20.06 4.01
C SER A 369 9.20 21.04 4.93
N MET A 370 9.50 22.25 4.45
CA MET A 370 10.16 23.31 5.23
C MET A 370 9.38 23.71 6.48
N VAL A 371 8.09 23.99 6.31
CA VAL A 371 7.25 24.52 7.39
C VAL A 371 6.86 23.43 8.37
N GLU A 372 6.59 22.21 7.91
CA GLU A 372 6.30 21.09 8.80
C GLU A 372 7.54 20.68 9.62
N ALA A 373 8.74 20.66 9.01
CA ALA A 373 9.98 20.43 9.76
C ALA A 373 10.18 21.49 10.86
N TYR A 374 9.87 22.75 10.56
CA TYR A 374 9.95 23.82 11.54
C TYR A 374 8.91 23.68 12.66
N ARG A 375 7.65 23.37 12.30
CA ARG A 375 6.57 23.11 13.27
C ARG A 375 6.95 21.98 14.23
N GLN A 376 7.49 20.89 13.69
CA GLN A 376 7.92 19.74 14.49
C GLN A 376 9.14 20.07 15.36
N HIS A 377 10.09 20.87 14.87
CA HIS A 377 11.19 21.37 15.69
C HIS A 377 10.73 22.23 16.86
N LEU A 378 9.72 23.10 16.65
CA LEU A 378 9.14 23.90 17.75
C LEU A 378 8.50 23.02 18.82
N LEU A 379 7.88 21.90 18.42
CA LEU A 379 7.20 20.98 19.33
C LEU A 379 8.16 19.98 20.00
N ARG A 380 9.19 19.53 19.28
CA ARG A 380 9.97 18.31 19.58
C ARG A 380 11.46 18.44 19.27
N GLY A 381 12.00 19.65 19.08
CA GLY A 381 13.41 19.85 18.75
C GLY A 381 14.40 19.36 19.82
N GLY A 382 13.92 19.09 21.04
CA GLY A 382 14.69 18.41 22.10
C GLY A 382 14.68 16.87 22.00
N GLU A 383 13.77 16.29 21.21
CA GLU A 383 13.64 14.83 21.03
C GLU A 383 14.41 14.35 19.80
N SER A 384 14.28 15.06 18.67
CA SER A 384 14.83 14.67 17.38
C SER A 384 15.29 15.88 16.56
N VAL A 385 16.23 15.66 15.65
CA VAL A 385 16.64 16.64 14.65
C VAL A 385 15.75 16.54 13.42
N PHE A 386 14.89 17.53 13.21
CA PHE A 386 14.02 17.63 12.04
C PHE A 386 14.74 18.37 10.91
N VAL A 387 14.79 17.75 9.73
CA VAL A 387 15.47 18.29 8.54
C VAL A 387 14.51 18.26 7.35
N PRO A 388 14.15 19.41 6.77
CA PRO A 388 13.43 19.42 5.50
C PRO A 388 14.37 19.00 4.37
N VAL A 389 13.93 18.07 3.53
CA VAL A 389 14.71 17.50 2.44
C VAL A 389 13.97 17.69 1.11
N VAL A 390 14.73 18.06 0.08
CA VAL A 390 14.24 18.16 -1.29
C VAL A 390 14.69 16.93 -2.07
N PRO A 391 13.75 16.15 -2.65
CA PRO A 391 14.09 15.04 -3.53
C PRO A 391 14.90 15.47 -4.76
N GLY A 392 15.80 14.60 -5.23
CA GLY A 392 16.74 14.88 -6.31
C GLY A 392 17.92 15.73 -5.86
N GLY A 393 18.50 16.48 -6.82
CA GLY A 393 19.72 17.29 -6.67
C GLY A 393 19.60 18.73 -7.17
N ARG A 394 18.37 19.20 -7.39
CA ARG A 394 18.11 20.53 -7.95
C ARG A 394 16.83 21.12 -7.39
N MET A 395 16.90 22.39 -7.01
CA MET A 395 15.73 23.20 -6.68
C MET A 395 14.91 23.52 -7.95
N PRO A 396 13.59 23.27 -7.96
CA PRO A 396 12.69 23.76 -9.01
C PRO A 396 12.71 25.30 -9.14
N ASP A 397 12.54 25.81 -10.35
CA ASP A 397 12.84 27.22 -10.69
C ASP A 397 11.84 28.20 -10.04
N GLU A 398 10.57 27.85 -10.02
CA GLU A 398 9.51 28.61 -9.36
C GLU A 398 9.67 28.64 -7.85
N ILE A 399 10.25 27.59 -7.26
CA ILE A 399 10.53 27.52 -5.84
C ILE A 399 11.71 28.42 -5.51
N ALA A 400 12.79 28.35 -6.30
CA ALA A 400 13.94 29.23 -6.17
C ALA A 400 13.54 30.73 -6.28
N GLU A 401 12.55 31.06 -7.11
CA GLU A 401 11.96 32.41 -7.17
C GLU A 401 11.09 32.73 -5.94
N LEU A 402 10.31 31.76 -5.46
CA LEU A 402 9.45 31.94 -4.29
C LEU A 402 10.26 32.21 -3.02
N ILE A 403 11.24 31.35 -2.72
CA ILE A 403 12.00 31.39 -1.46
C ILE A 403 13.32 32.16 -1.59
N GLY A 404 13.83 32.36 -2.81
CA GLY A 404 15.10 33.06 -3.05
C GLY A 404 16.35 32.19 -2.82
N PRO A 405 17.54 32.71 -3.21
CA PRO A 405 18.79 31.95 -3.17
C PRO A 405 19.28 31.63 -1.76
N GLU A 406 18.96 32.48 -0.76
CA GLU A 406 19.36 32.26 0.63
C GLU A 406 18.71 31.00 1.20
N PHE A 407 17.38 30.90 1.15
CA PHE A 407 16.66 29.70 1.59
C PHE A 407 17.04 28.48 0.75
N SER A 408 17.18 28.63 -0.57
CA SER A 408 17.57 27.53 -1.46
C SER A 408 18.90 26.90 -1.04
N ALA A 409 19.87 27.68 -0.58
CA ALA A 409 21.17 27.19 -0.13
C ALA A 409 21.14 26.51 1.25
N MET A 410 20.08 26.72 2.05
CA MET A 410 19.94 26.15 3.40
C MET A 410 19.34 24.73 3.41
N LEU A 411 18.69 24.31 2.32
CA LEU A 411 17.99 23.04 2.24
C LEU A 411 18.92 21.88 1.88
N VAL A 412 18.57 20.68 2.34
CA VAL A 412 19.30 19.43 2.09
C VAL A 412 18.64 18.71 0.92
N PHE A 413 19.45 18.13 0.04
CA PHE A 413 18.99 17.34 -1.10
C PHE A 413 19.26 15.84 -0.89
N THR A 414 18.41 14.98 -1.46
CA THR A 414 18.56 13.52 -1.29
C THR A 414 19.81 12.92 -1.93
N ASP A 415 20.43 13.62 -2.88
CA ASP A 415 21.67 13.18 -3.52
C ASP A 415 22.94 13.65 -2.78
N GLU A 416 22.78 14.37 -1.67
CA GLU A 416 23.89 14.86 -0.87
C GLU A 416 24.42 13.81 0.12
N ALA A 417 25.71 13.89 0.41
CA ALA A 417 26.39 13.02 1.37
C ALA A 417 25.82 13.16 2.80
N ASP A 418 25.38 14.35 3.20
CA ASP A 418 24.79 14.59 4.53
C ASP A 418 23.50 13.78 4.73
N TYR A 419 22.65 13.71 3.69
CA TYR A 419 21.44 12.88 3.70
C TYR A 419 21.79 11.39 3.80
N ALA A 420 22.70 10.92 2.94
CA ALA A 420 23.11 9.51 2.90
C ALA A 420 23.84 9.04 4.17
N ALA A 421 24.39 9.95 4.98
CA ALA A 421 25.13 9.64 6.20
C ALA A 421 24.22 9.33 7.41
N ALA A 422 22.93 9.66 7.34
CA ALA A 422 21.99 9.37 8.42
C ALA A 422 21.68 7.87 8.51
N SER A 423 22.11 7.24 9.60
CA SER A 423 21.84 5.83 9.88
C SER A 423 20.47 5.69 10.56
N ARG A 424 19.54 4.95 9.92
CA ARG A 424 18.15 4.73 10.36
C ARG A 424 17.36 6.04 10.63
N PRO A 425 17.20 6.92 9.62
CA PRO A 425 16.32 8.08 9.78
C PRO A 425 14.87 7.63 10.02
N GLU A 426 14.05 8.52 10.56
CA GLU A 426 12.59 8.44 10.42
C GLU A 426 12.11 9.48 9.38
N TRP A 427 10.89 9.33 8.87
CA TRP A 427 10.32 10.26 7.90
C TRP A 427 8.98 10.85 8.33
N ILE A 428 8.75 12.11 7.97
CA ILE A 428 7.41 12.69 7.87
C ILE A 428 7.16 12.92 6.38
N MET A 429 6.17 12.22 5.84
CA MET A 429 5.78 12.36 4.45
C MET A 429 4.79 13.52 4.33
N VAL A 430 5.11 14.50 3.50
CA VAL A 430 4.20 15.59 3.16
C VAL A 430 3.83 15.46 1.68
N ASP A 431 2.61 15.79 1.28
CA ASP A 431 2.21 15.85 -0.14
C ASP A 431 2.33 14.50 -0.90
N HIS A 432 2.50 13.40 -0.17
CA HIS A 432 2.43 12.04 -0.67
C HIS A 432 2.28 11.04 0.48
N ASN A 433 1.78 9.85 0.15
CA ASN A 433 1.60 8.77 1.11
C ASN A 433 2.09 7.40 0.56
N VAL A 434 2.90 7.40 -0.50
CA VAL A 434 3.49 6.21 -1.13
C VAL A 434 4.98 6.45 -1.35
N GLY A 435 5.84 5.59 -0.79
CA GLY A 435 7.29 5.72 -0.90
C GLY A 435 8.03 4.58 -0.20
N ARG A 436 9.33 4.44 -0.47
CA ARG A 436 10.20 3.42 0.17
C ARG A 436 10.44 3.70 1.67
N GLU A 437 10.14 4.92 2.09
CA GLU A 437 10.29 5.51 3.43
C GLU A 437 9.14 5.11 4.37
N GLN A 438 8.05 4.52 3.83
CA GLN A 438 6.87 4.11 4.61
C GLN A 438 7.19 3.29 5.87
N PRO A 439 8.07 2.27 5.85
CA PRO A 439 8.40 1.48 7.05
C PRO A 439 8.96 2.31 8.21
N ASP A 440 9.61 3.44 7.89
CA ASP A 440 10.25 4.34 8.85
C ASP A 440 9.47 5.66 9.01
N THR A 441 8.26 5.74 8.45
CA THR A 441 7.42 6.94 8.50
C THR A 441 6.80 7.11 9.89
N ARG A 442 6.85 8.32 10.43
CA ARG A 442 6.29 8.70 11.73
C ARG A 442 4.98 9.47 11.60
N ALA A 443 4.78 10.22 10.52
CA ALA A 443 3.54 10.91 10.24
C ALA A 443 3.35 11.19 8.74
N ILE A 444 2.11 11.40 8.33
CA ILE A 444 1.74 11.72 6.94
C ILE A 444 0.83 12.94 6.92
N ILE A 445 1.10 13.92 6.07
CA ILE A 445 0.22 15.09 5.82
C ILE A 445 0.07 15.22 4.31
N ASP A 446 -1.10 14.93 3.77
CA ASP A 446 -1.26 14.78 2.32
C ASP A 446 -2.67 15.19 1.87
N HIS A 447 -2.79 15.54 0.59
CA HIS A 447 -4.06 15.81 -0.07
C HIS A 447 -4.36 14.87 -1.26
N HIS A 448 -3.48 13.89 -1.51
CA HIS A 448 -3.66 12.84 -2.50
C HIS A 448 -4.52 11.69 -1.97
N PHE A 449 -5.00 10.83 -2.88
CA PHE A 449 -5.74 9.63 -2.49
C PHE A 449 -4.88 8.73 -1.61
N PRO A 450 -5.45 8.16 -0.54
CA PRO A 450 -4.69 7.32 0.38
C PRO A 450 -4.38 5.96 -0.27
N SER A 451 -3.16 5.48 -0.07
CA SER A 451 -2.77 4.12 -0.40
C SER A 451 -3.24 3.13 0.65
N ASP A 452 -3.44 1.89 0.24
CA ASP A 452 -3.79 0.77 1.12
C ASP A 452 -2.80 0.60 2.29
N VAL A 453 -1.50 0.82 2.04
CA VAL A 453 -0.48 0.73 3.10
C VAL A 453 -0.66 1.86 4.10
N CYS A 454 -0.82 3.09 3.62
CA CYS A 454 -1.03 4.25 4.48
C CYS A 454 -2.25 4.08 5.38
N LEU A 455 -3.39 3.62 4.84
CA LEU A 455 -4.62 3.37 5.62
C LEU A 455 -4.43 2.34 6.74
N ARG A 456 -3.47 1.43 6.56
CA ARG A 456 -3.18 0.35 7.52
C ARG A 456 -2.13 0.71 8.58
N GLN A 457 -1.39 1.81 8.42
CA GLN A 457 -0.42 2.27 9.40
C GLN A 457 -1.13 2.91 10.60
N GLN A 458 -0.69 2.63 11.83
CA GLN A 458 -1.24 3.28 13.03
C GLN A 458 -0.29 4.42 13.44
N ILE A 459 -0.23 5.46 12.62
CA ILE A 459 0.59 6.66 12.82
C ILE A 459 -0.25 7.92 12.61
N PRO A 460 0.12 9.07 13.21
CA PRO A 460 -0.53 10.34 12.91
C PRO A 460 -0.57 10.59 11.40
N ARG A 461 -1.75 10.58 10.81
CA ARG A 461 -1.94 10.90 9.39
C ARG A 461 -3.10 11.87 9.22
N ARG A 462 -2.84 12.94 8.48
CA ARG A 462 -3.81 13.97 8.09
C ARG A 462 -3.92 13.95 6.58
N ILE A 463 -4.93 13.25 6.08
CA ILE A 463 -5.13 13.07 4.65
C ILE A 463 -6.52 13.55 4.29
N LEU A 464 -6.59 14.74 3.68
CA LEU A 464 -7.84 15.42 3.37
C LEU A 464 -7.89 15.84 1.92
N PHE A 465 -9.08 15.83 1.33
CA PHE A 465 -9.32 16.63 0.15
C PHE A 465 -9.09 18.12 0.46
N ALA A 466 -8.00 18.66 -0.06
CA ALA A 466 -7.59 20.06 0.04
C ALA A 466 -6.92 20.47 -1.27
N GLY A 467 -6.89 21.78 -1.55
CA GLY A 467 -6.23 22.35 -2.72
C GLY A 467 -4.72 22.20 -2.64
N SER A 468 -4.13 22.23 -1.44
CA SER A 468 -2.68 22.16 -1.21
C SER A 468 -2.36 21.61 0.18
N THR A 469 -1.30 20.80 0.26
CA THR A 469 -0.70 20.33 1.51
C THR A 469 -0.15 21.49 2.35
N CYS A 470 0.38 22.56 1.73
CA CYS A 470 0.78 23.79 2.44
C CYS A 470 -0.39 24.44 3.19
N ALA A 471 -1.63 24.37 2.67
CA ALA A 471 -2.79 24.83 3.41
C ALA A 471 -3.00 23.97 4.68
N LEU A 472 -2.92 22.64 4.57
CA LEU A 472 -3.01 21.74 5.72
C LEU A 472 -1.90 21.99 6.75
N VAL A 473 -0.66 22.19 6.31
CA VAL A 473 0.47 22.53 7.19
C VAL A 473 0.28 23.90 7.85
N ALA A 474 -0.22 24.90 7.14
CA ALA A 474 -0.54 26.21 7.70
C ALA A 474 -1.65 26.11 8.77
N GLN A 475 -2.72 25.34 8.53
CA GLN A 475 -3.75 25.04 9.54
C GLN A 475 -3.10 24.46 10.82
N ARG A 476 -2.23 23.46 10.64
CA ARG A 476 -1.51 22.81 11.75
C ARG A 476 -0.61 23.77 12.50
N PHE A 477 0.05 24.68 11.79
CA PHE A 477 0.89 25.71 12.38
C PHE A 477 0.06 26.70 13.21
N TYR A 478 -1.13 27.12 12.73
CA TYR A 478 -2.06 27.90 13.54
C TYR A 478 -2.51 27.16 14.80
N GLY A 479 -2.53 25.83 14.79
CA GLY A 479 -2.73 24.98 15.97
C GLY A 479 -1.71 25.18 17.10
N LEU A 480 -0.60 25.87 16.85
CA LEU A 480 0.36 26.29 17.88
C LEU A 480 -0.08 27.54 18.67
N GLY A 481 -1.09 28.28 18.17
CA GLY A 481 -1.60 29.50 18.79
C GLY A 481 -0.75 30.75 18.54
N VAL A 482 0.10 30.72 17.52
CA VAL A 482 0.98 31.84 17.11
C VAL A 482 0.73 32.21 15.65
N GLU A 483 0.86 33.50 15.33
CA GLU A 483 0.68 33.96 13.95
C GLU A 483 1.86 33.52 13.09
N ILE A 484 1.59 33.16 11.84
CA ILE A 484 2.64 32.88 10.87
C ILE A 484 3.28 34.22 10.48
N PRO A 485 4.62 34.37 10.62
CA PRO A 485 5.28 35.64 10.35
C PRO A 485 5.30 35.97 8.84
N PRO A 486 5.47 37.25 8.46
CA PRO A 486 5.18 37.72 7.10
C PRO A 486 5.92 36.99 5.97
N GLU A 487 7.21 36.69 6.13
CA GLU A 487 7.96 35.99 5.09
C GLU A 487 7.52 34.54 4.96
N MET A 488 7.37 33.83 6.08
CA MET A 488 6.84 32.46 6.07
C MET A 488 5.42 32.40 5.47
N ALA A 489 4.57 33.39 5.80
CA ALA A 489 3.23 33.53 5.23
C ALA A 489 3.29 33.75 3.71
N ARG A 490 4.23 34.57 3.21
CA ARG A 490 4.42 34.81 1.78
C ARG A 490 4.78 33.52 1.04
N ILE A 491 5.66 32.71 1.63
CA ILE A 491 6.11 31.43 1.06
C ILE A 491 4.94 30.44 1.00
N LEU A 492 4.24 30.21 2.13
CA LEU A 492 3.06 29.33 2.17
C LEU A 492 1.95 29.80 1.23
N HIS A 493 1.69 31.11 1.18
CA HIS A 493 0.69 31.70 0.29
C HIS A 493 1.02 31.47 -1.18
N GLY A 494 2.29 31.67 -1.57
CA GLY A 494 2.76 31.42 -2.93
C GLY A 494 2.63 29.96 -3.34
N ALA A 495 2.99 29.02 -2.46
CA ALA A 495 2.82 27.59 -2.71
C ALA A 495 1.34 27.22 -2.88
N THR A 496 0.49 27.65 -1.95
CA THR A 496 -0.95 27.38 -2.00
C THR A 496 -1.60 28.00 -3.26
N LEU A 497 -1.14 29.19 -3.69
CA LEU A 497 -1.60 29.83 -4.93
C LEU A 497 -1.21 29.03 -6.19
N MET A 498 -0.04 28.40 -6.21
CA MET A 498 0.41 27.60 -7.36
C MET A 498 -0.48 26.37 -7.55
N ASP A 499 -0.74 25.63 -6.49
CA ASP A 499 -1.54 24.40 -6.50
C ASP A 499 -3.04 24.62 -6.75
N THR A 500 -3.57 25.68 -6.14
CA THR A 500 -4.96 26.12 -6.35
C THR A 500 -5.15 26.81 -7.71
N GLU A 501 -4.10 26.92 -8.53
CA GLU A 501 -4.09 27.59 -9.84
C GLU A 501 -4.71 29.00 -9.76
N ASN A 502 -4.18 29.82 -8.84
CA ASN A 502 -4.67 31.16 -8.54
C ASN A 502 -6.15 31.18 -8.09
N ARG A 503 -6.48 30.38 -7.06
CA ARG A 503 -7.83 30.26 -6.47
C ARG A 503 -8.90 29.76 -7.46
N PHE A 504 -8.53 28.89 -8.39
CA PHE A 504 -9.48 28.30 -9.31
C PHE A 504 -10.56 27.50 -8.54
N PRO A 505 -11.87 27.75 -8.75
CA PRO A 505 -12.93 27.12 -7.95
C PRO A 505 -12.93 25.58 -7.95
N GLY A 506 -12.39 24.94 -8.99
CA GLY A 506 -12.26 23.47 -9.07
C GLY A 506 -11.01 22.89 -8.40
N LYS A 507 -10.16 23.74 -7.81
CA LYS A 507 -8.87 23.38 -7.19
C LYS A 507 -8.74 23.90 -5.76
N MET A 508 -9.81 24.46 -5.19
CA MET A 508 -9.79 25.12 -3.90
C MET A 508 -11.01 24.69 -3.09
N THR A 509 -10.78 24.28 -1.85
CA THR A 509 -11.84 23.99 -0.87
C THR A 509 -12.16 25.25 -0.04
N PRO A 510 -13.28 25.26 0.71
CA PRO A 510 -13.56 26.32 1.68
C PRO A 510 -12.45 26.48 2.74
N LEU A 511 -11.79 25.37 3.10
CA LEU A 511 -10.65 25.38 4.02
C LEU A 511 -9.47 26.14 3.43
N ASP A 512 -9.09 25.82 2.17
CA ASP A 512 -8.01 26.51 1.47
C ASP A 512 -8.29 28.01 1.39
N ALA A 513 -9.50 28.40 0.99
CA ALA A 513 -9.88 29.81 0.85
C ALA A 513 -9.66 30.60 2.15
N ARG A 514 -10.07 30.04 3.30
CA ARG A 514 -9.89 30.65 4.62
C ARG A 514 -8.42 30.81 5.00
N ILE A 515 -7.64 29.76 4.78
CA ILE A 515 -6.21 29.75 5.11
C ILE A 515 -5.45 30.72 4.20
N MET A 516 -5.74 30.70 2.90
CA MET A 516 -5.15 31.61 1.91
C MET A 516 -5.43 33.07 2.23
N ASP A 517 -6.65 33.42 2.64
CA ASP A 517 -6.97 34.79 3.04
C ASP A 517 -6.14 35.25 4.24
N ARG A 518 -5.95 34.37 5.23
CA ARG A 518 -5.14 34.68 6.40
C ARG A 518 -3.65 34.80 6.04
N LEU A 519 -3.13 33.89 5.23
CA LEU A 519 -1.74 33.94 4.74
C LEU A 519 -1.49 35.19 3.88
N ARG A 520 -2.43 35.59 3.03
CA ARG A 520 -2.36 36.84 2.26
C ARG A 520 -2.25 38.05 3.18
N ASP A 521 -3.12 38.12 4.17
CA ASP A 521 -3.14 39.25 5.10
C ASP A 521 -1.85 39.35 5.92
N ALA A 522 -1.30 38.21 6.37
CA ALA A 522 -0.03 38.14 7.09
C ALA A 522 1.19 38.43 6.20
N SER A 523 1.18 37.96 4.95
CA SER A 523 2.28 38.15 4.00
C SER A 523 2.39 39.54 3.41
N GLY A 524 1.30 40.32 3.44
CA GLY A 524 1.22 41.63 2.81
C GLY A 524 1.15 41.59 1.27
N VAL A 525 0.94 40.41 0.66
CA VAL A 525 0.74 40.29 -0.79
C VAL A 525 -0.59 40.95 -1.18
N ARG A 526 -0.51 42.06 -1.94
CA ARG A 526 -1.69 42.81 -2.40
C ARG A 526 -2.11 42.47 -3.84
N ASP A 527 -1.16 42.07 -4.67
CA ASP A 527 -1.38 41.65 -6.06
C ASP A 527 -1.12 40.15 -6.18
N GLU A 528 -2.11 39.33 -5.79
CA GLU A 528 -2.05 37.86 -5.85
C GLU A 528 -1.83 37.38 -7.29
N SER A 529 -2.58 37.92 -8.26
CA SER A 529 -2.44 37.54 -9.67
C SER A 529 -1.08 37.88 -10.25
N GLY A 530 -0.52 39.06 -9.94
CA GLY A 530 0.84 39.41 -10.34
C GLY A 530 1.89 38.54 -9.65
N PHE A 531 1.68 38.14 -8.39
CA PHE A 531 2.57 37.23 -7.68
C PHE A 531 2.57 35.84 -8.30
N TYR A 532 1.39 35.25 -8.52
CA TYR A 532 1.22 33.98 -9.22
C TYR A 532 1.89 33.97 -10.60
N ARG A 533 1.66 35.01 -11.42
CA ARG A 533 2.28 35.12 -12.75
C ARG A 533 3.80 35.15 -12.73
N ARG A 534 4.42 35.73 -11.69
CA ARG A 534 5.90 35.71 -11.55
C ARG A 534 6.41 34.29 -11.31
N LEU A 535 5.76 33.53 -10.43
CA LEU A 535 6.10 32.14 -10.15
C LEU A 535 5.84 31.24 -11.35
N MET A 536 4.64 31.35 -11.95
CA MET A 536 4.28 30.60 -13.15
C MET A 536 5.26 30.83 -14.29
N ARG A 537 5.66 32.08 -14.55
CA ARG A 537 6.65 32.39 -15.60
C ARG A 537 7.95 31.61 -15.42
N LYS A 538 8.41 31.37 -14.18
CA LYS A 538 9.60 30.55 -13.92
C LYS A 538 9.34 29.08 -14.18
N LEU A 539 8.20 28.57 -13.72
CA LEU A 539 7.78 27.19 -13.98
C LEU A 539 7.73 26.88 -15.49
N ILE A 540 7.11 27.76 -16.28
CA ILE A 540 6.92 27.52 -17.73
C ILE A 540 8.06 28.04 -18.62
N ALA A 541 9.11 28.64 -18.05
CA ALA A 541 10.29 29.04 -18.83
C ALA A 541 11.18 27.85 -19.22
N CYS A 542 10.92 26.65 -18.67
CA CYS A 542 11.68 25.46 -18.97
C CYS A 542 11.52 25.03 -20.44
N THR A 543 12.65 24.74 -21.09
CA THR A 543 12.74 24.23 -22.47
C THR A 543 13.51 22.91 -22.57
N ASP A 544 13.91 22.35 -21.43
CA ASP A 544 14.56 21.04 -21.34
C ASP A 544 13.50 19.93 -21.39
N ALA A 545 13.58 19.05 -22.39
CA ALA A 545 12.55 18.04 -22.64
C ALA A 545 12.46 17.01 -21.52
N ASP A 546 13.59 16.52 -21.01
CA ASP A 546 13.64 15.52 -19.94
C ASP A 546 12.99 16.05 -18.66
N ARG A 547 13.26 17.33 -18.32
CA ARG A 547 12.60 18.02 -17.20
C ARG A 547 11.11 18.26 -17.44
N LEU A 548 10.74 18.72 -18.62
CA LEU A 548 9.34 18.94 -18.98
C LEU A 548 8.52 17.65 -18.94
N PHE A 549 9.13 16.51 -19.30
CA PHE A 549 8.49 15.21 -19.26
C PHE A 549 8.22 14.76 -17.82
N ILE A 550 9.27 14.70 -16.99
CA ILE A 550 9.18 14.06 -15.67
C ILE A 550 8.44 14.92 -14.62
N ARG A 551 8.48 16.26 -14.75
CA ARG A 551 7.95 17.19 -13.73
C ARG A 551 6.47 16.94 -13.37
N ASP A 552 5.62 16.66 -14.36
CA ASP A 552 4.21 16.33 -14.13
C ASP A 552 3.88 15.02 -14.87
N TYR A 553 4.75 14.04 -14.68
CA TYR A 553 4.53 12.66 -15.08
C TYR A 553 3.88 11.88 -13.93
N LYS A 554 2.80 11.15 -14.23
CA LYS A 554 2.15 10.23 -13.28
C LYS A 554 1.79 8.92 -13.95
N GLU A 555 1.73 7.85 -13.15
CA GLU A 555 1.30 6.49 -13.50
C GLU A 555 0.20 5.99 -12.55
N ASP A 556 -0.66 6.89 -12.07
CA ASP A 556 -1.66 6.59 -11.04
C ASP A 556 -2.84 5.72 -11.56
N TRP A 557 -2.90 5.44 -12.87
CA TRP A 557 -3.99 4.68 -13.51
C TRP A 557 -3.55 3.27 -13.84
N SER A 558 -4.55 2.41 -14.08
CA SER A 558 -4.38 0.97 -14.14
C SER A 558 -3.30 0.53 -15.13
N PHE A 559 -3.16 1.19 -16.31
CA PHE A 559 -2.34 0.64 -17.40
C PHE A 559 -1.67 1.67 -18.35
N PHE A 560 -1.45 2.93 -17.96
CA PHE A 560 -0.80 3.92 -18.86
C PHE A 560 -0.15 5.09 -18.13
N GLY A 561 0.84 5.72 -18.76
CA GLY A 561 1.52 6.92 -18.25
C GLY A 561 0.89 8.21 -18.74
N PHE A 562 1.03 9.31 -17.99
CA PHE A 562 0.54 10.62 -18.42
C PHE A 562 1.50 11.74 -18.02
N ALA A 563 2.12 12.37 -19.02
CA ALA A 563 3.02 13.52 -18.86
C ALA A 563 2.32 14.84 -19.24
N VAL A 564 2.57 15.92 -18.49
CA VAL A 564 2.12 17.27 -18.84
C VAL A 564 3.30 18.23 -18.96
N ALA A 565 3.66 18.57 -20.20
CA ALA A 565 4.68 19.56 -20.49
C ALA A 565 4.04 20.95 -20.63
N LYS A 566 4.41 21.89 -19.75
CA LYS A 566 3.93 23.28 -19.77
C LYS A 566 5.10 24.20 -20.09
N SER A 567 5.03 24.96 -21.18
CA SER A 567 6.08 25.91 -21.56
C SER A 567 5.55 27.05 -22.46
N ILE A 568 6.30 28.16 -22.52
CA ILE A 568 5.97 29.33 -23.33
C ILE A 568 6.29 29.05 -24.80
N ARG A 569 5.31 29.23 -25.68
CA ARG A 569 5.46 29.11 -27.14
C ARG A 569 6.11 27.79 -27.60
N ILE A 570 5.95 26.73 -26.82
CA ILE A 570 6.62 25.44 -27.02
C ILE A 570 6.19 24.73 -28.30
N LEU A 571 5.02 25.08 -28.85
CA LEU A 571 4.53 24.53 -30.11
C LEU A 571 4.91 25.37 -31.34
N ASP A 572 5.65 26.46 -31.17
CA ASP A 572 6.18 27.25 -32.29
C ASP A 572 7.34 26.49 -33.00
N PRO A 573 7.56 26.68 -34.31
CA PRO A 573 8.48 25.86 -35.10
C PRO A 573 9.91 25.74 -34.55
N GLN A 574 10.41 26.80 -33.90
CA GLN A 574 11.73 26.84 -33.28
C GLN A 574 11.95 25.83 -32.15
N HIS A 575 10.87 25.35 -31.52
CA HIS A 575 10.91 24.40 -30.41
C HIS A 575 10.54 22.96 -30.82
N ALA A 576 10.39 22.69 -32.12
CA ALA A 576 9.97 21.38 -32.63
C ALA A 576 10.85 20.22 -32.14
N ALA A 577 12.16 20.45 -31.96
CA ALA A 577 13.09 19.46 -31.43
C ALA A 577 12.79 19.06 -29.99
N ILE A 578 12.32 19.99 -29.15
CA ILE A 578 11.96 19.72 -27.75
C ILE A 578 10.73 18.81 -27.70
N VAL A 579 9.72 19.12 -28.52
CA VAL A 579 8.49 18.32 -28.61
C VAL A 579 8.77 16.92 -29.17
N ALA A 580 9.66 16.81 -30.17
CA ALA A 580 10.11 15.50 -30.67
C ALA A 580 10.78 14.68 -29.56
N ARG A 581 11.68 15.30 -28.77
CA ARG A 581 12.33 14.64 -27.63
C ARG A 581 11.32 14.21 -26.55
N LEU A 582 10.29 15.01 -26.26
CA LEU A 582 9.22 14.62 -25.34
C LEU A 582 8.48 13.35 -25.80
N CYS A 583 8.19 13.24 -27.11
CA CYS A 583 7.60 12.03 -27.68
C CYS A 583 8.54 10.82 -27.61
N GLU A 584 9.84 11.02 -27.84
CA GLU A 584 10.85 9.96 -27.67
C GLU A 584 10.90 9.47 -26.22
N LEU A 585 10.87 10.38 -25.25
CA LEU A 585 10.84 10.04 -23.82
C LEU A 585 9.59 9.23 -23.46
N ALA A 586 8.42 9.60 -23.99
CA ALA A 586 7.20 8.81 -23.83
C ALA A 586 7.33 7.39 -24.44
N GLN A 587 8.01 7.25 -25.59
CA GLN A 587 8.28 5.94 -26.20
C GLN A 587 9.33 5.13 -25.44
N GLU A 588 10.37 5.77 -24.92
CA GLU A 588 11.37 5.15 -24.03
C GLU A 588 10.70 4.65 -22.75
N ASN A 589 9.83 5.46 -22.17
CA ASN A 589 9.04 5.11 -20.99
C ASN A 589 8.19 3.87 -21.26
N ASN A 590 7.35 3.88 -22.30
CA ASN A 590 6.54 2.72 -22.69
C ASN A 590 7.37 1.45 -22.86
N ARG A 591 8.59 1.54 -23.42
CA ARG A 591 9.48 0.38 -23.58
C ARG A 591 10.08 -0.09 -22.26
N LYS A 592 10.46 0.82 -21.37
CA LYS A 592 11.08 0.49 -20.08
C LYS A 592 10.10 -0.13 -19.10
N THR A 593 8.87 0.39 -19.06
CA THR A 593 7.81 -0.03 -18.12
C THR A 593 6.76 -0.93 -18.76
N ASN A 594 6.95 -1.31 -20.03
CA ASN A 594 6.02 -2.10 -20.84
C ASN A 594 4.58 -1.56 -20.86
N LEU A 595 4.44 -0.23 -20.92
CA LEU A 595 3.14 0.42 -20.99
C LEU A 595 2.59 0.42 -22.43
N PRO A 596 1.30 0.12 -22.62
CA PRO A 596 0.64 0.19 -23.94
C PRO A 596 0.50 1.63 -24.45
N LEU A 597 0.54 2.62 -23.57
CA LEU A 597 0.29 4.03 -23.86
C LEU A 597 0.98 4.95 -22.85
N THR A 598 1.52 6.06 -23.35
CA THR A 598 1.78 7.27 -22.56
C THR A 598 1.05 8.43 -23.23
N LEU A 599 0.19 9.14 -22.50
CA LEU A 599 -0.43 10.39 -22.95
C LEU A 599 0.50 11.55 -22.62
N LEU A 600 1.10 12.16 -23.65
CA LEU A 600 1.87 13.38 -23.51
C LEU A 600 0.99 14.58 -23.86
N LYS A 601 0.70 15.43 -22.89
CA LYS A 601 -0.01 16.69 -23.11
C LYS A 601 0.96 17.86 -23.08
N VAL A 602 0.98 18.64 -24.16
CA VAL A 602 1.76 19.88 -24.26
C VAL A 602 0.83 21.09 -24.14
N VAL A 603 1.07 21.94 -23.14
CA VAL A 603 0.32 23.18 -22.90
C VAL A 603 1.17 24.35 -23.33
N ASP A 604 0.70 25.08 -24.35
CA ASP A 604 1.42 26.16 -25.01
C ASP A 604 0.93 27.52 -24.47
N TYR A 605 1.74 28.14 -23.62
CA TYR A 605 1.43 29.45 -23.03
C TYR A 605 1.92 30.59 -23.92
N ASP A 606 1.28 31.76 -23.83
CA ASP A 606 1.80 33.01 -24.39
C ASP A 606 2.83 33.67 -23.45
N ASP A 607 3.43 34.77 -23.90
CA ASP A 607 4.50 35.47 -23.17
C ASP A 607 4.04 36.08 -21.82
N ASP A 608 2.73 36.23 -21.63
CA ASP A 608 2.13 36.71 -20.38
C ASP A 608 2.18 35.67 -19.25
N ALA A 609 2.51 34.40 -19.58
CA ALA A 609 2.55 33.25 -18.68
C ALA A 609 1.21 32.92 -17.99
N GLU A 610 0.10 33.32 -18.62
CA GLU A 610 -1.27 33.13 -18.11
C GLU A 610 -2.20 32.61 -19.22
N THR A 611 -2.10 33.20 -20.41
CA THR A 611 -2.96 32.84 -21.55
C THR A 611 -2.47 31.55 -22.20
N ILE A 612 -3.34 30.54 -22.24
CA ILE A 612 -3.11 29.31 -23.00
C ILE A 612 -3.43 29.60 -24.47
N ARG A 613 -2.41 29.58 -25.34
CA ARG A 613 -2.56 29.75 -26.79
C ARG A 613 -3.29 28.56 -27.40
N ARG A 614 -2.87 27.36 -26.99
CA ARG A 614 -3.42 26.06 -27.41
C ARG A 614 -2.88 24.93 -26.55
N GLU A 615 -3.52 23.78 -26.62
CA GLU A 615 -2.99 22.54 -26.07
C GLU A 615 -2.87 21.50 -27.19
N ARG A 616 -1.90 20.59 -27.05
CA ARG A 616 -1.70 19.49 -27.98
C ARG A 616 -1.49 18.18 -27.22
N MET A 617 -2.35 17.21 -27.50
CA MET A 617 -2.29 15.87 -26.94
C MET A 617 -1.59 14.92 -27.92
N TYR A 618 -0.57 14.23 -27.44
CA TYR A 618 0.18 13.19 -28.15
C TYR A 618 -0.11 11.85 -27.47
N PRO A 619 -1.04 11.04 -28.00
CA PRO A 619 -1.21 9.66 -27.56
C PRO A 619 -0.05 8.81 -28.11
N VAL A 620 0.97 8.59 -27.30
CA VAL A 620 2.17 7.85 -27.67
C VAL A 620 1.97 6.38 -27.31
N PHE A 621 1.64 5.56 -28.30
CA PHE A 621 1.37 4.13 -28.11
C PHE A 621 2.63 3.27 -28.16
N ALA A 622 2.57 2.08 -27.58
CA ALA A 622 3.52 1.02 -27.88
C ALA A 622 3.55 0.71 -29.39
N PRO A 623 4.69 0.25 -29.95
CA PRO A 623 4.82 0.01 -31.40
C PRO A 623 3.78 -0.97 -31.96
N ASP A 624 3.39 -1.96 -31.18
CA ASP A 624 2.46 -3.04 -31.50
C ASP A 624 0.98 -2.74 -31.18
N ALA A 625 0.66 -1.52 -30.70
CA ALA A 625 -0.70 -1.14 -30.37
C ALA A 625 -1.64 -1.21 -31.59
N ALA A 626 -2.75 -1.93 -31.42
CA ALA A 626 -3.74 -2.19 -32.46
C ALA A 626 -4.40 -0.90 -32.99
N PRO A 627 -4.76 -0.83 -34.29
CA PRO A 627 -5.46 0.32 -34.88
C PRO A 627 -6.76 0.69 -34.15
N GLU A 628 -7.51 -0.29 -33.68
CA GLU A 628 -8.75 -0.11 -32.92
C GLU A 628 -8.50 0.57 -31.58
N PHE A 629 -7.41 0.21 -30.90
CA PHE A 629 -7.00 0.85 -29.65
C PHE A 629 -6.62 2.32 -29.89
N ARG A 630 -5.82 2.57 -30.94
CA ARG A 630 -5.43 3.93 -31.35
C ARG A 630 -6.64 4.78 -31.67
N SER A 631 -7.59 4.24 -32.42
CA SER A 631 -8.84 4.92 -32.78
C SER A 631 -9.71 5.22 -31.56
N ALA A 632 -9.91 4.25 -30.66
CA ALA A 632 -10.73 4.39 -29.47
C ALA A 632 -10.19 5.47 -28.53
N VAL A 633 -8.88 5.45 -28.23
CA VAL A 633 -8.23 6.47 -27.37
C VAL A 633 -8.34 7.86 -27.99
N ARG A 634 -8.05 8.00 -29.29
CA ARG A 634 -8.15 9.31 -29.97
C ARG A 634 -9.58 9.84 -29.98
N GLY A 635 -10.56 8.99 -30.27
CA GLY A 635 -11.99 9.34 -30.22
C GLY A 635 -12.45 9.75 -28.82
N ALA A 636 -11.96 9.05 -27.79
CA ALA A 636 -12.23 9.38 -26.40
C ALA A 636 -11.68 10.77 -26.04
N ILE A 637 -10.42 11.07 -26.39
CA ILE A 637 -9.80 12.38 -26.14
C ILE A 637 -10.61 13.51 -26.78
N VAL A 638 -10.98 13.38 -28.06
CA VAL A 638 -11.79 14.40 -28.77
C VAL A 638 -13.16 14.59 -28.11
N THR A 639 -13.80 13.50 -27.67
CA THR A 639 -15.09 13.55 -26.98
C THR A 639 -14.97 14.30 -25.65
N ILE A 640 -13.91 14.00 -24.88
CA ILE A 640 -13.63 14.68 -23.60
C ILE A 640 -13.36 16.17 -23.83
N ILE A 641 -12.54 16.54 -24.82
CA ILE A 641 -12.26 17.95 -25.13
C ILE A 641 -13.56 18.69 -25.44
N ARG A 642 -14.45 18.13 -26.26
CA ARG A 642 -15.74 18.76 -26.60
C ARG A 642 -16.67 18.90 -25.42
N HIS A 643 -16.69 17.91 -24.53
CA HIS A 643 -17.54 17.91 -23.34
C HIS A 643 -17.07 18.93 -22.31
N GLU A 644 -15.76 19.02 -22.08
CA GLU A 644 -15.16 19.82 -21.02
C GLU A 644 -14.87 21.27 -21.41
N SER A 645 -14.94 21.59 -22.71
CA SER A 645 -14.61 22.93 -23.23
C SER A 645 -15.86 23.74 -23.59
N PRO A 646 -15.74 25.08 -23.70
CA PRO A 646 -16.79 25.93 -24.24
C PRO A 646 -17.25 25.49 -25.64
N LYS A 647 -18.46 25.93 -26.05
CA LYS A 647 -19.11 25.50 -27.31
C LYS A 647 -18.32 25.80 -28.58
N ASP A 648 -17.37 26.74 -28.53
CA ASP A 648 -16.56 27.25 -29.63
C ASP A 648 -15.13 26.68 -29.67
N VAL A 649 -14.83 25.62 -28.92
CA VAL A 649 -13.53 24.93 -28.98
C VAL A 649 -13.21 24.48 -30.41
N ARG A 650 -12.05 24.90 -30.92
CA ARG A 650 -11.52 24.41 -32.21
C ARG A 650 -10.65 23.20 -31.92
N ILE A 651 -10.83 22.12 -32.69
CA ILE A 651 -10.03 20.90 -32.59
C ILE A 651 -9.49 20.56 -33.99
N ASP A 652 -8.20 20.29 -34.07
CA ASP A 652 -7.52 19.77 -35.25
C ASP A 652 -6.83 18.45 -34.89
N THR A 653 -6.85 17.49 -35.80
CA THR A 653 -6.32 16.14 -35.56
C THR A 653 -5.36 15.75 -36.67
N THR A 654 -4.13 15.43 -36.31
CA THR A 654 -3.12 14.85 -37.21
C THR A 654 -3.02 13.34 -36.98
N ALA A 655 -2.10 12.65 -37.66
CA ALA A 655 -1.84 11.23 -37.37
C ALA A 655 -1.36 11.02 -35.93
N ASP A 656 -0.50 11.91 -35.44
CA ASP A 656 0.23 11.70 -34.18
C ASP A 656 -0.32 12.54 -33.02
N ALA A 657 -1.14 13.55 -33.29
CA ALA A 657 -1.58 14.50 -32.26
C ALA A 657 -3.03 14.96 -32.43
N ILE A 658 -3.56 15.55 -31.35
CA ILE A 658 -4.86 16.24 -31.28
C ILE A 658 -4.56 17.62 -30.72
N GLU A 659 -4.72 18.67 -31.51
CA GLU A 659 -4.47 20.05 -31.13
C GLU A 659 -5.80 20.80 -30.96
N TYR A 660 -5.90 21.65 -29.95
CA TYR A 660 -7.15 22.33 -29.64
C TYR A 660 -6.94 23.72 -29.04
N TRP A 661 -7.90 24.62 -29.32
CA TRP A 661 -7.86 26.05 -28.99
C TRP A 661 -9.18 26.50 -28.36
N GLY A 662 -9.15 27.62 -27.62
CA GLY A 662 -10.37 28.24 -27.07
C GLY A 662 -10.92 27.54 -25.84
N VAL A 663 -10.10 26.76 -25.13
CA VAL A 663 -10.53 26.03 -23.91
C VAL A 663 -10.73 26.93 -22.69
N GLY A 664 -10.20 28.15 -22.71
CA GLY A 664 -10.24 29.11 -21.59
C GLY A 664 -9.28 28.73 -20.46
N THR A 665 -9.37 27.49 -19.97
CA THR A 665 -8.52 26.93 -18.91
C THR A 665 -7.91 25.59 -19.33
N GLN A 666 -6.80 25.21 -18.70
CA GLN A 666 -6.10 23.96 -19.00
C GLN A 666 -7.02 22.74 -18.78
N LEU A 667 -7.11 21.83 -19.76
CA LEU A 667 -7.89 20.59 -19.58
C LEU A 667 -7.23 19.65 -18.57
N SER A 668 -7.81 19.49 -17.38
CA SER A 668 -7.21 18.68 -16.31
C SER A 668 -7.08 17.20 -16.68
N ARG A 669 -5.93 16.60 -16.33
CA ARG A 669 -5.70 15.16 -16.39
C ARG A 669 -6.74 14.36 -15.60
N LYS A 670 -7.23 14.91 -14.48
CA LYS A 670 -8.28 14.28 -13.63
C LYS A 670 -9.62 14.11 -14.37
N LYS A 671 -9.85 14.85 -15.46
CA LYS A 671 -11.03 14.71 -16.33
C LYS A 671 -10.78 13.71 -17.47
N LEU A 672 -9.57 13.68 -18.02
CA LEU A 672 -9.19 12.80 -19.12
C LEU A 672 -8.99 11.35 -18.67
N ALA A 673 -8.13 11.15 -17.66
CA ALA A 673 -7.62 9.84 -17.34
C ALA A 673 -8.69 8.83 -16.88
N PRO A 674 -9.71 9.19 -16.07
CA PRO A 674 -10.79 8.25 -15.70
C PRO A 674 -11.62 7.73 -16.88
N VAL A 675 -11.71 8.49 -17.98
CA VAL A 675 -12.41 8.07 -19.20
C VAL A 675 -11.51 7.19 -20.06
N ILE A 676 -10.20 7.46 -20.08
CA ILE A 676 -9.20 6.71 -20.85
C ILE A 676 -8.88 5.36 -20.20
N ASP A 677 -8.80 5.30 -18.87
CA ASP A 677 -8.43 4.09 -18.13
C ASP A 677 -9.27 2.84 -18.50
N PRO A 678 -10.62 2.88 -18.54
CA PRO A 678 -11.39 1.71 -18.96
C PRO A 678 -11.17 1.32 -20.43
N VAL A 679 -10.78 2.26 -21.30
CA VAL A 679 -10.40 1.98 -22.69
C VAL A 679 -9.07 1.22 -22.73
N VAL A 680 -8.04 1.75 -22.07
CA VAL A 680 -6.72 1.08 -22.01
C VAL A 680 -6.84 -0.29 -21.35
N THR A 681 -7.58 -0.37 -20.24
CA THR A 681 -7.89 -1.63 -19.54
C THR A 681 -8.51 -2.67 -20.47
N ALA A 682 -9.42 -2.27 -21.35
CA ALA A 682 -10.07 -3.19 -22.28
C ALA A 682 -9.08 -3.79 -23.30
N PHE A 683 -8.13 -2.99 -23.79
CA PHE A 683 -7.15 -3.43 -24.78
C PHE A 683 -5.91 -4.12 -24.16
N ASN A 684 -5.58 -3.83 -22.90
CA ASN A 684 -4.44 -4.43 -22.20
C ASN A 684 -4.80 -5.70 -21.40
N ARG A 685 -5.93 -6.36 -21.67
CA ARG A 685 -6.38 -7.53 -20.87
C ARG A 685 -5.51 -8.77 -21.00
N TYR A 686 -4.69 -8.85 -22.05
CA TYR A 686 -3.94 -10.04 -22.40
C TYR A 686 -2.46 -9.74 -22.58
N PHE A 687 -1.62 -10.67 -22.12
CA PHE A 687 -0.19 -10.71 -22.38
C PHE A 687 0.11 -11.86 -23.35
N TYR A 688 0.81 -11.59 -24.44
CA TYR A 688 1.24 -12.64 -25.36
C TYR A 688 2.59 -13.22 -24.96
N SER A 689 2.62 -14.53 -24.68
CA SER A 689 3.86 -15.27 -24.49
C SER A 689 4.27 -15.93 -25.81
N PRO A 690 5.32 -15.43 -26.50
CA PRO A 690 5.82 -16.07 -27.72
C PRO A 690 6.31 -17.50 -27.47
N SER A 691 6.88 -17.78 -26.30
CA SER A 691 7.42 -19.10 -25.96
C SER A 691 6.32 -20.13 -25.67
N ALA A 692 5.19 -19.71 -25.08
CA ALA A 692 4.05 -20.59 -24.84
C ALA A 692 3.07 -20.65 -26.02
N GLY A 693 3.04 -19.63 -26.89
CA GLY A 693 2.14 -19.56 -28.04
C GLY A 693 0.69 -19.20 -27.69
N PHE A 694 0.49 -18.52 -26.55
CA PHE A 694 -0.82 -18.11 -26.04
C PHE A 694 -0.83 -16.64 -25.60
N HIS A 695 -2.02 -16.05 -25.67
CA HIS A 695 -2.37 -14.84 -24.95
C HIS A 695 -2.95 -15.23 -23.60
N PHE A 696 -2.23 -14.92 -22.54
CA PHE A 696 -2.65 -15.12 -21.16
C PHE A 696 -3.46 -13.91 -20.72
N LYS A 697 -4.66 -14.13 -20.18
CA LYS A 697 -5.39 -13.03 -19.55
C LYS A 697 -4.61 -12.56 -18.32
N ARG A 698 -4.42 -11.25 -18.18
CA ARG A 698 -3.77 -10.63 -17.00
C ARG A 698 -4.58 -10.80 -15.71
N ASP A 699 -5.82 -11.23 -15.81
CA ASP A 699 -6.72 -11.46 -14.69
C ASP A 699 -7.32 -12.88 -14.78
N PHE A 700 -7.92 -13.34 -13.69
CA PHE A 700 -8.56 -14.65 -13.62
C PHE A 700 -9.96 -14.65 -14.27
N LEU A 701 -10.58 -15.83 -14.32
CA LEU A 701 -11.95 -15.96 -14.78
C LEU A 701 -12.89 -15.19 -13.83
N ARG A 702 -13.60 -14.18 -14.36
CA ARG A 702 -14.57 -13.38 -13.60
C ARG A 702 -15.99 -13.79 -13.95
N ALA A 703 -16.88 -13.66 -12.98
CA ALA A 703 -18.29 -13.89 -13.20
C ALA A 703 -18.91 -12.75 -14.02
N ASP A 704 -19.33 -13.07 -15.24
CA ASP A 704 -20.16 -12.21 -16.08
C ASP A 704 -21.42 -12.96 -16.53
N ASP A 705 -22.26 -12.31 -17.34
CA ASP A 705 -23.51 -12.91 -17.82
C ASP A 705 -23.28 -14.18 -18.66
N ARG A 706 -22.20 -14.22 -19.45
CA ARG A 706 -21.81 -15.37 -20.28
C ARG A 706 -21.38 -16.54 -19.41
N VAL A 707 -20.55 -16.30 -18.40
CA VAL A 707 -20.12 -17.31 -17.43
C VAL A 707 -21.30 -17.86 -16.65
N ARG A 708 -22.20 -16.99 -16.16
CA ARG A 708 -23.41 -17.39 -15.45
C ARG A 708 -24.37 -18.21 -16.32
N GLU A 709 -24.49 -17.86 -17.60
CA GLU A 709 -25.32 -18.60 -18.55
C GLU A 709 -24.77 -20.01 -18.79
N VAL A 710 -23.46 -20.14 -19.08
CA VAL A 710 -22.81 -21.44 -19.29
C VAL A 710 -22.89 -22.29 -18.03
N ALA A 711 -22.61 -21.73 -16.86
CA ALA A 711 -22.75 -22.44 -15.59
C ALA A 711 -24.17 -22.98 -15.39
N ARG A 712 -25.20 -22.15 -15.63
CA ARG A 712 -26.61 -22.57 -15.53
C ARG A 712 -26.95 -23.67 -16.53
N ARG A 713 -26.51 -23.54 -17.79
CA ARG A 713 -26.77 -24.51 -18.87
C ARG A 713 -26.25 -25.91 -18.55
N HIS A 714 -25.08 -25.98 -17.90
CA HIS A 714 -24.43 -27.25 -17.58
C HIS A 714 -24.59 -27.66 -16.10
N GLY A 715 -25.42 -26.96 -15.33
CA GLY A 715 -25.66 -27.29 -13.92
C GLY A 715 -24.45 -27.11 -13.00
N VAL A 716 -23.48 -26.28 -13.38
CA VAL A 716 -22.29 -25.98 -12.56
C VAL A 716 -22.70 -24.97 -11.48
N ARG A 717 -22.43 -25.31 -10.21
CA ARG A 717 -22.64 -24.36 -9.10
C ARG A 717 -21.52 -23.32 -9.13
N LEU A 718 -21.86 -22.09 -9.51
CA LEU A 718 -20.89 -20.99 -9.58
C LEU A 718 -20.60 -20.44 -8.18
N HIS A 719 -19.34 -20.50 -7.75
CA HIS A 719 -18.85 -19.78 -6.59
C HIS A 719 -18.06 -18.56 -7.06
N VAL A 720 -18.37 -17.40 -6.49
CA VAL A 720 -17.77 -16.11 -6.85
C VAL A 720 -17.34 -15.42 -5.57
N ASP A 721 -16.09 -14.98 -5.54
CA ASP A 721 -15.56 -14.26 -4.39
C ASP A 721 -16.01 -12.78 -4.38
N PRO A 722 -15.72 -12.00 -3.32
CA PRO A 722 -16.10 -10.59 -3.25
C PRO A 722 -15.53 -9.72 -4.37
N ASP A 723 -14.41 -10.12 -4.97
CA ASP A 723 -13.80 -9.41 -6.10
C ASP A 723 -14.48 -9.77 -7.42
N GLY A 724 -15.41 -10.73 -7.46
CA GLY A 724 -16.06 -11.17 -8.69
C GLY A 724 -15.31 -12.25 -9.47
N VAL A 725 -14.26 -12.84 -8.88
CA VAL A 725 -13.49 -13.94 -9.46
C VAL A 725 -14.23 -15.26 -9.22
N VAL A 726 -14.29 -16.10 -10.25
CA VAL A 726 -14.85 -17.45 -10.16
C VAL A 726 -13.86 -18.35 -9.46
N VAL A 727 -14.32 -18.99 -8.39
CA VAL A 727 -13.52 -19.89 -7.56
C VAL A 727 -14.18 -21.25 -7.44
N GLY A 728 -13.45 -22.29 -7.07
CA GLY A 728 -14.03 -23.63 -6.96
C GLY A 728 -13.01 -24.76 -6.93
N ASN A 729 -13.39 -25.93 -7.44
CA ASN A 729 -12.47 -27.04 -7.63
C ASN A 729 -11.85 -27.04 -9.06
N PRO A 730 -10.67 -27.66 -9.25
CA PRO A 730 -9.96 -27.64 -10.54
C PRO A 730 -10.81 -28.12 -11.72
N ALA A 731 -11.56 -29.21 -11.54
CA ALA A 731 -12.31 -29.86 -12.61
C ALA A 731 -13.50 -29.00 -13.09
N GLU A 732 -14.28 -28.42 -12.17
CA GLU A 732 -15.37 -27.50 -12.48
C GLU A 732 -14.87 -26.26 -13.21
N LEU A 733 -13.80 -25.66 -12.70
CA LEU A 733 -13.19 -24.48 -13.30
C LEU A 733 -12.69 -24.76 -14.72
N LYS A 734 -11.99 -25.88 -14.92
CA LYS A 734 -11.50 -26.29 -16.23
C LYS A 734 -12.64 -26.61 -17.19
N PHE A 735 -13.68 -27.31 -16.73
CA PHE A 735 -14.87 -27.59 -17.53
C PHE A 735 -15.58 -26.31 -17.98
N LEU A 736 -15.84 -25.39 -17.04
CA LEU A 736 -16.45 -24.10 -17.35
C LEU A 736 -15.62 -23.30 -18.36
N LEU A 737 -14.29 -23.31 -18.20
CA LEU A 737 -13.36 -22.66 -19.12
C LEU A 737 -13.42 -23.26 -20.54
N GLN A 738 -13.54 -24.60 -20.65
CA GLN A 738 -13.69 -25.32 -21.92
C GLN A 738 -14.99 -24.93 -22.64
N GLU A 739 -16.12 -24.90 -21.92
CA GLU A 739 -17.41 -24.52 -22.50
C GLU A 739 -17.47 -23.03 -22.88
N LEU A 740 -16.64 -22.19 -22.25
CA LEU A 740 -16.42 -20.80 -22.65
C LEU A 740 -15.47 -20.65 -23.86
N GLY A 741 -14.89 -21.73 -24.36
CA GLY A 741 -13.97 -21.72 -25.50
C GLY A 741 -12.60 -21.11 -25.19
N PHE A 742 -12.19 -21.14 -23.92
CA PHE A 742 -10.86 -20.72 -23.48
C PHE A 742 -9.95 -21.94 -23.28
N GLU A 743 -8.64 -21.72 -23.39
CA GLU A 743 -7.59 -22.70 -23.05
C GLU A 743 -7.02 -22.39 -21.66
N CYS A 744 -6.29 -23.35 -21.08
CA CYS A 744 -5.58 -23.20 -19.81
C CYS A 744 -4.13 -23.63 -20.03
N ALA A 745 -3.18 -22.93 -19.42
CA ALA A 745 -1.76 -23.22 -19.57
C ALA A 745 -1.35 -24.46 -18.75
N SER A 746 -0.50 -25.32 -19.32
CA SER A 746 0.20 -26.36 -18.56
C SER A 746 1.29 -25.74 -17.66
N ALA A 747 1.91 -26.53 -16.78
CA ALA A 747 3.01 -26.04 -15.94
C ALA A 747 4.20 -25.52 -16.77
N ALA A 748 4.56 -26.20 -17.86
CA ALA A 748 5.62 -25.76 -18.76
C ALA A 748 5.28 -24.43 -19.44
N GLU A 749 4.04 -24.27 -19.89
CA GLU A 749 3.55 -23.06 -20.55
C GLU A 749 3.45 -21.88 -19.59
N TYR A 750 3.04 -22.12 -18.35
CA TYR A 750 3.04 -21.12 -17.29
C TYR A 750 4.45 -20.56 -17.05
N PHE A 751 5.47 -21.40 -16.90
CA PHE A 751 6.84 -20.93 -16.69
C PHE A 751 7.39 -20.18 -17.90
N LYS A 752 7.07 -20.64 -19.13
CA LYS A 752 7.40 -19.90 -20.37
C LYS A 752 6.81 -18.49 -20.36
N ALA A 753 5.53 -18.36 -20.02
CA ALA A 753 4.86 -17.06 -19.93
C ALA A 753 5.46 -16.18 -18.83
N TYR A 754 5.78 -16.74 -17.67
CA TYR A 754 6.48 -16.04 -16.60
C TYR A 754 7.82 -15.46 -17.05
N PHE A 755 8.66 -16.26 -17.72
CA PHE A 755 9.96 -15.78 -18.21
C PHE A 755 9.87 -14.80 -19.37
N ASP A 756 8.87 -14.95 -20.25
CA ASP A 756 8.61 -13.96 -21.30
C ASP A 756 8.19 -12.62 -20.67
N ALA A 757 7.32 -12.64 -19.66
CA ALA A 757 6.87 -11.44 -18.94
C ALA A 757 8.03 -10.74 -18.22
N VAL A 758 8.86 -11.48 -17.48
CA VAL A 758 10.07 -10.93 -16.83
C VAL A 758 11.01 -10.30 -17.86
N ARG A 759 11.23 -10.94 -19.01
CA ARG A 759 12.12 -10.43 -20.07
C ARG A 759 11.56 -9.19 -20.76
N ALA A 760 10.24 -9.10 -20.87
CA ALA A 760 9.55 -7.93 -21.42
C ALA A 760 9.43 -6.78 -20.41
N SER A 761 9.94 -6.93 -19.17
CA SER A 761 9.68 -6.00 -18.07
C SER A 761 8.18 -5.75 -17.85
N ASP A 762 7.35 -6.78 -18.08
CA ASP A 762 5.91 -6.72 -17.87
C ASP A 762 5.58 -6.98 -16.40
N GLU A 763 5.80 -5.97 -15.55
CA GLU A 763 5.59 -6.06 -14.11
C GLU A 763 4.16 -6.44 -13.75
N GLN A 764 3.18 -6.00 -14.55
CA GLN A 764 1.76 -6.32 -14.35
C GLN A 764 1.49 -7.82 -14.53
N MET A 765 2.01 -8.41 -15.61
CA MET A 765 1.83 -9.84 -15.86
C MET A 765 2.62 -10.68 -14.85
N VAL A 766 3.84 -10.25 -14.51
CA VAL A 766 4.63 -10.90 -13.45
C VAL A 766 3.85 -10.90 -12.13
N ALA A 767 3.33 -9.74 -11.69
CA ALA A 767 2.54 -9.62 -10.46
C ALA A 767 1.25 -10.47 -10.51
N SER A 768 0.63 -10.59 -11.69
CA SER A 768 -0.55 -11.45 -11.86
C SER A 768 -0.22 -12.94 -11.77
N LEU A 769 0.88 -13.37 -12.38
CA LEU A 769 1.34 -14.77 -12.34
C LEU A 769 1.80 -15.16 -10.94
N THR A 770 2.45 -14.26 -10.21
CA THR A 770 2.95 -14.51 -8.85
C THR A 770 1.99 -14.08 -7.74
N SER A 771 0.76 -13.69 -8.08
CA SER A 771 -0.18 -13.06 -7.15
C SER A 771 -0.39 -13.90 -5.88
N PRO A 772 -0.20 -13.32 -4.68
CA PRO A 772 -0.46 -14.02 -3.41
C PRO A 772 -1.95 -14.21 -3.11
N LYS A 773 -2.84 -13.55 -3.88
CA LYS A 773 -4.27 -13.49 -3.59
C LYS A 773 -5.01 -14.78 -3.95
N TYR A 774 -4.60 -15.44 -5.03
CA TYR A 774 -5.30 -16.59 -5.60
C TYR A 774 -4.38 -17.76 -5.89
N LEU A 775 -4.96 -18.96 -5.91
CA LEU A 775 -4.35 -20.16 -6.45
C LEU A 775 -4.82 -20.35 -7.89
N GLU A 776 -3.93 -20.73 -8.78
CA GLU A 776 -4.22 -20.92 -10.20
C GLU A 776 -4.08 -22.37 -10.58
N THR A 777 -5.17 -22.90 -11.14
CA THR A 777 -5.23 -24.22 -11.75
C THR A 777 -4.38 -24.24 -13.01
N LEU A 778 -3.39 -25.14 -13.08
CA LEU A 778 -2.60 -25.40 -14.28
C LEU A 778 -3.14 -26.63 -14.99
N ASP A 779 -3.01 -26.73 -16.31
CA ASP A 779 -3.70 -27.75 -17.12
C ASP A 779 -2.98 -29.11 -17.13
N VAL A 780 -2.69 -29.63 -15.93
CA VAL A 780 -1.86 -30.82 -15.70
C VAL A 780 -2.45 -31.67 -14.57
N VAL A 781 -2.67 -32.94 -14.86
CA VAL A 781 -2.95 -33.98 -13.86
C VAL A 781 -1.75 -34.91 -13.75
N VAL A 782 -1.35 -35.24 -12.53
CA VAL A 782 -0.30 -36.21 -12.23
C VAL A 782 -0.95 -37.53 -11.78
N GLU A 783 -0.74 -38.60 -12.55
CA GLU A 783 -1.20 -39.96 -12.26
C GLU A 783 -0.04 -40.83 -11.73
N GLU A 784 -0.33 -41.66 -10.72
CA GLU A 784 0.60 -42.62 -10.10
C GLU A 784 1.96 -42.00 -9.71
N LYS A 785 1.96 -40.70 -9.43
CA LYS A 785 3.15 -39.89 -9.11
C LYS A 785 4.25 -39.90 -10.19
N ARG A 786 3.96 -40.37 -11.40
CA ARG A 786 4.95 -40.58 -12.47
C ARG A 786 4.47 -40.29 -13.89
N VAL A 787 3.18 -40.04 -14.09
CA VAL A 787 2.63 -39.72 -15.42
C VAL A 787 2.01 -38.33 -15.39
N LEU A 788 2.52 -37.43 -16.23
CA LEU A 788 1.88 -36.14 -16.50
C LEU A 788 0.86 -36.31 -17.62
N VAL A 789 -0.34 -35.79 -17.39
CA VAL A 789 -1.41 -35.66 -18.38
C VAL A 789 -1.66 -34.17 -18.61
N GLU A 790 -1.13 -33.63 -19.71
CA GLU A 790 -1.28 -32.22 -20.07
C GLU A 790 -2.48 -31.99 -20.99
N HIS A 791 -3.22 -30.90 -20.76
CA HIS A 791 -4.46 -30.55 -21.46
C HIS A 791 -5.52 -31.66 -21.54
N PRO A 792 -5.86 -32.31 -20.41
CA PRO A 792 -6.97 -33.24 -20.39
C PRO A 792 -8.30 -32.55 -20.72
N ARG A 793 -9.19 -33.25 -21.43
CA ARG A 793 -10.57 -32.79 -21.63
C ARG A 793 -11.41 -33.19 -20.42
N ILE A 794 -12.11 -32.24 -19.79
CA ILE A 794 -12.98 -32.55 -18.65
C ILE A 794 -14.38 -32.87 -19.16
N VAL A 795 -14.98 -33.91 -18.59
CA VAL A 795 -16.32 -34.40 -18.93
C VAL A 795 -17.13 -34.62 -17.66
N GLN A 796 -18.44 -34.35 -17.72
CA GLN A 796 -19.36 -34.65 -16.62
C GLN A 796 -19.59 -36.15 -16.52
N ALA A 797 -19.48 -36.70 -15.31
CA ALA A 797 -19.71 -38.10 -14.98
C ALA A 797 -20.84 -38.23 -13.94
N LYS A 798 -21.30 -39.46 -13.67
CA LYS A 798 -22.41 -39.71 -12.71
C LYS A 798 -22.15 -39.13 -11.32
N ASP A 799 -20.89 -39.13 -10.87
CA ASP A 799 -20.48 -38.72 -9.53
C ASP A 799 -19.58 -37.46 -9.54
N GLY A 800 -19.75 -36.58 -10.53
CA GLY A 800 -19.01 -35.31 -10.63
C GLY A 800 -18.32 -35.13 -11.98
N TYR A 801 -16.99 -35.05 -11.98
CA TYR A 801 -16.19 -34.81 -13.18
C TYR A 801 -15.15 -35.91 -13.39
N SER A 802 -14.84 -36.20 -14.65
CA SER A 802 -13.75 -37.07 -15.08
C SER A 802 -12.97 -36.37 -16.20
N TYR A 803 -11.89 -36.99 -16.67
CA TYR A 803 -11.17 -36.52 -17.84
C TYR A 803 -10.84 -37.62 -18.84
N GLU A 804 -10.68 -37.22 -20.08
CA GLU A 804 -10.27 -38.06 -21.21
C GLU A 804 -9.23 -37.34 -22.08
N GLY A 805 -8.52 -38.11 -22.91
CA GLY A 805 -7.47 -37.56 -23.78
C GLY A 805 -6.26 -37.06 -23.00
N GLY A 806 -5.71 -35.91 -23.42
CA GLY A 806 -4.50 -35.29 -22.88
C GLY A 806 -3.20 -35.91 -23.42
N ARG A 807 -2.14 -35.10 -23.45
CA ARG A 807 -0.79 -35.56 -23.77
C ARG A 807 -0.22 -36.26 -22.56
N ARG A 808 0.03 -37.57 -22.67
CA ARG A 808 0.59 -38.38 -21.59
C ARG A 808 2.09 -38.48 -21.72
N ARG A 809 2.80 -38.30 -20.60
CA ARG A 809 4.26 -38.43 -20.53
C ARG A 809 4.67 -39.06 -19.22
N GLU A 810 5.45 -40.13 -19.28
CA GLU A 810 6.12 -40.68 -18.10
C GLU A 810 7.29 -39.79 -17.71
N VAL A 811 7.37 -39.44 -16.43
CA VAL A 811 8.34 -38.50 -15.87
C VAL A 811 8.82 -38.96 -14.51
N ARG A 812 10.02 -38.51 -14.15
CA ARG A 812 10.49 -38.58 -12.77
C ARG A 812 10.10 -37.29 -12.06
N VAL A 813 9.13 -37.36 -11.15
CA VAL A 813 8.76 -36.23 -10.29
C VAL A 813 9.76 -36.15 -9.13
N PRO A 814 10.54 -35.07 -8.99
CA PRO A 814 11.41 -34.93 -7.82
C PRO A 814 10.58 -34.89 -6.54
N VAL A 815 11.09 -35.53 -5.49
CA VAL A 815 10.43 -35.53 -4.17
C VAL A 815 10.64 -34.17 -3.51
N GLY A 816 9.56 -33.57 -3.05
CA GLY A 816 9.55 -32.28 -2.36
C GLY A 816 8.52 -32.32 -1.25
N GLU A 817 8.99 -32.54 -0.03
CA GLU A 817 8.15 -32.81 1.13
C GLU A 817 8.53 -31.94 2.34
N PRO A 818 8.25 -30.62 2.32
CA PRO A 818 8.30 -29.71 1.18
C PRO A 818 9.73 -29.49 0.65
N GLY A 819 9.87 -28.91 -0.54
CA GLY A 819 11.17 -28.48 -1.07
C GLY A 819 11.16 -27.05 -1.61
N LEU A 820 12.34 -26.54 -1.99
CA LEU A 820 12.47 -25.28 -2.73
C LEU A 820 12.92 -25.54 -4.17
N ILE A 821 12.49 -24.72 -5.12
CA ILE A 821 12.86 -24.84 -6.54
C ILE A 821 13.27 -23.48 -7.09
N ASP A 822 14.28 -23.47 -7.94
CA ASP A 822 14.59 -22.29 -8.75
C ASP A 822 13.68 -22.32 -9.97
N PRO A 823 12.79 -21.33 -10.19
CA PRO A 823 11.93 -21.33 -11.37
C PRO A 823 12.75 -21.38 -12.67
N ARG A 824 14.03 -20.94 -12.66
CA ARG A 824 14.93 -20.98 -13.84
C ARG A 824 15.47 -22.38 -14.12
N LYS A 825 15.31 -23.32 -13.19
CA LYS A 825 15.78 -24.72 -13.28
C LYS A 825 14.60 -25.69 -13.38
N VAL A 826 13.56 -25.32 -14.12
CA VAL A 826 12.47 -26.22 -14.50
C VAL A 826 12.72 -26.81 -15.88
N ASP A 827 12.29 -28.05 -16.09
CA ASP A 827 12.28 -28.69 -17.40
C ASP A 827 11.30 -27.94 -18.32
N PRO A 828 11.74 -27.45 -19.49
CA PRO A 828 10.93 -26.58 -20.35
C PRO A 828 9.80 -27.31 -21.08
N GLU A 829 9.78 -28.65 -21.06
CA GLU A 829 8.72 -29.45 -21.68
C GLU A 829 7.65 -29.87 -20.67
N THR A 830 8.02 -30.08 -19.40
CA THR A 830 7.11 -30.59 -18.36
C THR A 830 6.75 -29.56 -17.30
N GLY A 831 7.56 -28.51 -17.13
CA GLY A 831 7.43 -27.53 -16.06
C GLY A 831 7.81 -28.06 -14.68
N LEU A 832 8.28 -29.30 -14.58
CA LEU A 832 8.75 -29.88 -13.31
C LEU A 832 10.14 -29.35 -12.96
N PRO A 833 10.45 -29.19 -11.67
CA PRO A 833 11.80 -28.82 -11.26
C PRO A 833 12.81 -29.91 -11.67
N THR A 834 14.02 -29.50 -12.01
CA THR A 834 15.15 -30.44 -12.22
C THR A 834 15.93 -30.72 -10.94
N VAL A 835 15.90 -29.77 -10.01
CA VAL A 835 16.56 -29.82 -8.71
C VAL A 835 15.58 -29.32 -7.65
N VAL A 836 15.51 -30.04 -6.53
CA VAL A 836 14.79 -29.61 -5.34
C VAL A 836 15.83 -29.30 -4.27
N GLU A 837 15.86 -28.04 -3.85
CA GLU A 837 16.76 -27.50 -2.85
C GLU A 837 16.17 -27.67 -1.44
N ASP A 838 17.03 -27.55 -0.44
CA ASP A 838 16.69 -27.67 0.98
C ASP A 838 15.59 -26.66 1.38
N PRO A 839 14.47 -27.10 1.98
CA PRO A 839 13.36 -26.24 2.37
C PRO A 839 13.73 -25.15 3.38
N ARG A 840 14.92 -25.17 3.98
CA ARG A 840 15.41 -24.19 4.97
C ARG A 840 16.09 -22.97 4.34
N GLN A 841 16.38 -22.96 3.04
CA GLN A 841 17.10 -21.87 2.36
C GLN A 841 16.18 -20.69 1.95
N TYR A 842 15.34 -20.21 2.87
CA TYR A 842 14.41 -19.11 2.61
C TYR A 842 15.13 -17.79 2.27
N GLY A 843 14.53 -16.94 1.43
CA GLY A 843 15.07 -15.62 1.07
C GLY A 843 16.00 -15.57 -0.14
N THR A 844 16.02 -16.63 -0.96
CA THR A 844 16.93 -16.83 -2.10
C THR A 844 16.30 -16.62 -3.47
N GLY A 845 15.05 -16.13 -3.53
CA GLY A 845 14.26 -16.04 -4.78
C GLY A 845 13.73 -17.40 -5.29
N LEU A 846 13.92 -18.47 -4.51
CA LEU A 846 13.38 -19.79 -4.79
C LEU A 846 11.87 -19.86 -4.50
N TRP A 847 11.17 -20.70 -5.23
CA TRP A 847 9.74 -20.98 -5.07
C TRP A 847 9.54 -22.22 -4.21
N ARG A 848 8.40 -22.30 -3.51
CA ARG A 848 8.06 -23.52 -2.77
C ARG A 848 7.60 -24.62 -3.75
N TYR A 849 7.89 -25.87 -3.40
CA TYR A 849 7.48 -27.02 -4.19
C TYR A 849 6.94 -28.15 -3.31
N TRP A 850 5.86 -28.78 -3.77
CA TRP A 850 5.30 -29.99 -3.18
C TRP A 850 5.15 -31.07 -4.25
N SER A 851 5.75 -32.24 -4.02
CA SER A 851 5.50 -33.43 -4.83
C SER A 851 4.13 -34.06 -4.51
N PRO A 852 3.55 -34.87 -5.42
CA PRO A 852 2.28 -35.54 -5.17
C PRO A 852 2.30 -36.49 -3.97
N ASP A 853 1.33 -36.34 -3.08
CA ASP A 853 1.12 -37.24 -1.94
C ASP A 853 0.08 -38.33 -2.24
N SER A 854 -0.72 -38.18 -3.30
CA SER A 854 -1.71 -39.14 -3.80
C SER A 854 -1.42 -39.63 -5.22
N ASP A 855 -2.07 -40.71 -5.65
CA ASP A 855 -1.92 -41.27 -7.00
C ASP A 855 -2.62 -40.44 -8.09
N ARG A 856 -3.40 -39.44 -7.70
CA ARG A 856 -4.03 -38.52 -8.64
C ARG A 856 -4.07 -37.13 -8.04
N ALA A 857 -3.21 -36.26 -8.54
CA ALA A 857 -3.13 -34.89 -8.09
C ALA A 857 -3.18 -33.90 -9.25
N TRP A 858 -3.71 -32.72 -8.98
CA TRP A 858 -3.79 -31.63 -9.94
C TRP A 858 -2.67 -30.61 -9.66
N ALA A 859 -2.00 -30.14 -10.71
CA ALA A 859 -0.94 -29.14 -10.56
C ALA A 859 -1.51 -27.73 -10.37
N LEU A 860 -1.10 -27.06 -9.31
CA LEU A 860 -1.50 -25.69 -9.02
C LEU A 860 -0.28 -24.77 -8.92
N ARG A 861 -0.46 -23.52 -9.34
CA ARG A 861 0.38 -22.42 -8.90
C ARG A 861 -0.28 -21.76 -7.68
N SER A 862 0.48 -21.63 -6.60
CA SER A 862 0.01 -21.07 -5.32
C SER A 862 1.05 -20.10 -4.77
N THR A 863 0.84 -19.60 -3.55
CA THR A 863 1.76 -18.73 -2.83
C THR A 863 1.79 -19.13 -1.36
N ILE A 864 3.00 -19.18 -0.78
CA ILE A 864 3.18 -19.44 0.64
C ILE A 864 3.07 -18.12 1.40
N PHE A 865 1.95 -17.97 2.11
CA PHE A 865 1.64 -16.78 2.90
C PHE A 865 2.83 -16.29 3.72
N ALA A 866 3.50 -17.21 4.43
CA ALA A 866 4.59 -16.91 5.35
C ALA A 866 5.77 -16.18 4.73
N TYR A 867 6.10 -16.45 3.47
CA TYR A 867 7.31 -15.90 2.85
C TYR A 867 6.98 -15.00 1.66
N ASP A 868 5.70 -14.91 1.29
CA ASP A 868 5.24 -14.20 0.09
C ASP A 868 5.93 -14.70 -1.20
N ILE A 869 6.30 -15.98 -1.21
CA ILE A 869 6.95 -16.64 -2.36
C ILE A 869 5.93 -17.50 -3.12
N PRO A 870 5.96 -17.49 -4.46
CA PRO A 870 5.14 -18.39 -5.25
C PRO A 870 5.52 -19.85 -5.01
N SER A 871 4.63 -20.75 -5.43
CA SER A 871 4.84 -22.19 -5.30
C SER A 871 4.25 -22.98 -6.46
N LEU A 872 4.91 -24.09 -6.81
CA LEU A 872 4.33 -25.15 -7.63
C LEU A 872 3.89 -26.28 -6.72
N ASP A 873 2.58 -26.55 -6.68
CA ASP A 873 1.99 -27.52 -5.78
C ASP A 873 1.34 -28.66 -6.56
N LEU A 874 1.81 -29.90 -6.32
CA LEU A 874 1.33 -31.11 -6.98
C LEU A 874 0.60 -32.07 -6.02
N LYS A 875 0.14 -31.64 -4.84
CA LYS A 875 -0.56 -32.51 -3.86
C LYS A 875 -2.08 -32.30 -3.79
N PHE A 876 -2.65 -31.43 -4.62
CA PHE A 876 -4.09 -31.12 -4.53
C PHE A 876 -4.95 -32.16 -5.22
N GLY A 877 -6.06 -32.53 -4.57
CA GLY A 877 -6.99 -33.54 -5.09
C GLY A 877 -7.83 -33.05 -6.27
N PHE A 878 -8.26 -33.97 -7.13
CA PHE A 878 -9.07 -33.67 -8.33
C PHE A 878 -10.40 -32.98 -8.03
N SER A 879 -11.03 -33.30 -6.90
CA SER A 879 -12.35 -32.79 -6.48
C SER A 879 -12.27 -31.83 -5.29
N GLU A 880 -11.07 -31.38 -4.91
CA GLU A 880 -10.88 -30.50 -3.75
C GLU A 880 -11.39 -29.10 -4.07
N THR A 881 -12.33 -28.60 -3.27
CA THR A 881 -12.92 -27.27 -3.46
C THR A 881 -12.24 -26.28 -2.53
N LEU A 882 -11.69 -25.20 -3.10
CA LEU A 882 -10.92 -24.20 -2.38
C LEU A 882 -11.48 -22.79 -2.65
N PRO A 883 -11.73 -21.96 -1.63
CA PRO A 883 -12.40 -20.66 -1.77
C PRO A 883 -11.59 -19.60 -2.53
N ARG A 884 -10.29 -19.82 -2.75
CA ARG A 884 -9.42 -18.92 -3.54
C ARG A 884 -8.73 -19.62 -4.72
N LEU A 885 -9.13 -20.85 -5.04
CA LEU A 885 -8.66 -21.52 -6.24
C LEU A 885 -9.48 -21.06 -7.45
N THR A 886 -8.79 -20.58 -8.46
CA THR A 886 -9.35 -20.07 -9.70
C THR A 886 -8.59 -20.62 -10.91
N ILE A 887 -8.91 -20.11 -12.09
CA ILE A 887 -8.30 -20.50 -13.36
C ILE A 887 -8.09 -19.27 -14.24
N ARG A 888 -6.99 -19.27 -14.98
CA ARG A 888 -6.66 -18.19 -15.91
C ARG A 888 -7.08 -18.55 -17.33
N PRO A 889 -7.90 -17.71 -17.98
CA PRO A 889 -8.22 -17.89 -19.39
C PRO A 889 -7.01 -17.60 -20.30
N CYS A 890 -6.72 -18.52 -21.21
CA CYS A 890 -5.77 -18.34 -22.31
C CYS A 890 -6.51 -18.42 -23.66
N VAL A 891 -6.03 -17.68 -24.66
CA VAL A 891 -6.53 -17.74 -26.05
C VAL A 891 -5.37 -17.73 -27.03
N ARG A 892 -5.56 -18.33 -28.22
CA ARG A 892 -4.55 -18.24 -29.31
C ARG A 892 -4.59 -16.90 -30.03
N THR A 893 -5.79 -16.35 -30.19
CA THR A 893 -6.02 -15.05 -30.81
C THR A 893 -6.93 -14.20 -29.94
N VAL A 894 -6.59 -12.92 -29.80
CA VAL A 894 -7.40 -11.95 -29.07
C VAL A 894 -8.35 -11.27 -30.05
N LYS A 895 -9.64 -11.23 -29.71
CA LYS A 895 -10.58 -10.31 -30.36
C LYS A 895 -10.47 -8.96 -29.68
N HIS A 896 -10.22 -7.91 -30.46
CA HIS A 896 -10.17 -6.56 -29.92
C HIS A 896 -11.58 -6.13 -29.46
N PRO A 897 -11.69 -5.53 -28.26
CA PRO A 897 -12.98 -5.07 -27.75
C PRO A 897 -13.53 -3.95 -28.64
N ARG A 898 -14.85 -3.89 -28.74
CA ARG A 898 -15.54 -2.73 -29.32
C ARG A 898 -15.75 -1.70 -28.22
N VAL A 899 -15.08 -0.57 -28.34
CA VAL A 899 -15.18 0.54 -27.40
C VAL A 899 -15.87 1.71 -28.07
N SER A 900 -16.88 2.27 -27.40
CA SER A 900 -17.48 3.54 -27.78
C SER A 900 -17.44 4.52 -26.61
N VAL A 901 -17.08 5.76 -26.90
CA VAL A 901 -17.07 6.87 -25.94
C VAL A 901 -18.00 7.94 -26.48
N THR A 902 -19.08 8.21 -25.76
CA THR A 902 -20.14 9.12 -26.20
C THR A 902 -20.56 10.06 -25.08
N GLU A 903 -21.08 11.22 -25.44
CA GLU A 903 -21.73 12.12 -24.49
C GLU A 903 -23.23 11.81 -24.43
N LYS A 904 -23.76 11.61 -23.23
CA LYS A 904 -25.18 11.39 -22.97
C LYS A 904 -25.60 12.12 -21.70
N GLU A 905 -26.62 12.97 -21.81
CA GLU A 905 -27.19 13.73 -20.67
C GLU A 905 -26.14 14.56 -19.91
N GLY A 906 -25.17 15.14 -20.64
CA GLY A 906 -24.09 15.92 -20.03
C GLY A 906 -23.10 15.07 -19.23
N LYS A 907 -22.98 13.77 -19.53
CA LYS A 907 -21.95 12.89 -18.98
C LYS A 907 -21.25 12.13 -20.11
N ILE A 908 -19.99 11.78 -19.89
CA ILE A 908 -19.25 10.89 -20.79
C ILE A 908 -19.53 9.44 -20.40
N LEU A 909 -19.98 8.64 -21.36
CA LEU A 909 -20.22 7.21 -21.22
C LEU A 909 -19.18 6.43 -22.02
N VAL A 910 -18.48 5.52 -21.34
CA VAL A 910 -17.59 4.53 -21.98
C VAL A 910 -18.30 3.18 -21.99
N GLU A 911 -18.58 2.67 -23.19
CA GLU A 911 -19.16 1.34 -23.38
C GLU A 911 -18.12 0.41 -23.99
N VAL A 912 -17.78 -0.65 -23.24
CA VAL A 912 -16.89 -1.73 -23.68
C VAL A 912 -17.71 -3.00 -23.89
N ALA A 913 -17.62 -3.57 -25.09
CA ALA A 913 -18.22 -4.84 -25.49
C ALA A 913 -17.15 -5.81 -26.02
N ASP A 914 -17.22 -7.06 -25.55
CA ASP A 914 -16.28 -8.14 -25.87
C ASP A 914 -16.70 -8.99 -27.08
#